data_AF-A0A1Q3U1G6-F1
#
_entry.id   AF-A0A1Q3U1G6-F1
#
_cell.length_a   1.000
_cell.length_b   1.000
_cell.length_c   1.000
_cell.angle_alpha   90.00
_cell.angle_beta   90.00
_cell.angle_gamma   90.00
#
_symmetry.space_group_name_H-M   'P 1'
#
loop_
_entity.id
_entity.type
_entity.pdbx_description
1 polymer ?
#
loop_
_entity_poly.entity_id
_entity_poly.type
_entity_poly.pdbx_seq_one_letter_code
_entity_poly.pdbx_strand_id
1 'polypeptide(L)'
;MKPFIFLWLLSYCVFSGVLAQGNGQPGDMPVAKPVPQGVWIYLGNQLPKNWHYQIERKKENTERYEKIAEVTVPASVLEMEKRQQSFQSSFQNLDALNIAELENLWQYIQLHTTTDSMFSNNLPIMHLLAGTAFFDHTADKNTGYVYRVHVLGGDGKSISQNETNATTALQKISLPQIDFSHKKFADGRLTLTWRVHDQKDLAHFNIYRSLFGKEEYKKISIEKGIYSHNNTLMLLAIDTLGNHPGWYEYKIAAVDAFGNEGEMQGYANGSNLQDYYAPPVTNFRAVNTHRNQEVKLAWHFENKKYLNGINIMRSLAYDSGYKRIATVPVTDSVFTDIIPVSGENYYYYLILLSANNDPVPTAKIFATFTDENTKPEPPGEIDATPITHGIKVYWKSDEPFTKGYYVYRRNNPKDEFTQVSPLILSGSVINSYTDTSRQLQAGEVYEYVVRTINENNQLSANSDTVTANPGIKKAIAAPMNLRYRNDDGRITLLWDDMRPWENDLLGYKVFKKPGNGVFERLANDSLQAAKNFYTDSALQNGVMYSYAVSAIDISGNESERSTITVPGITEHLPASPSGITVTQSGNDIYISWGQIAGDIASIKIYRSEPGQPAREIGNTSDGDSYNDKNIVKGKLYFYQLSSVNTEKKEGPLSEKWAVRVR
;
A
#
# COMPACT_ATOMS: atom_id res chain seq x y z
N MET A 1 -34.86 55.07 32.10
CA MET A 1 -33.81 56.08 31.83
C MET A 1 -32.77 55.40 30.93
N LYS A 2 -32.68 55.79 29.65
CA LYS A 2 -31.69 55.22 28.70
C LYS A 2 -30.30 55.76 29.05
N PRO A 3 -29.28 54.94 29.38
CA PRO A 3 -27.92 55.40 29.29
C PRO A 3 -27.46 55.19 27.84
N PHE A 4 -27.34 56.29 27.11
CA PHE A 4 -26.58 56.38 25.87
C PHE A 4 -25.14 55.92 26.13
N ILE A 5 -24.69 54.86 25.47
CA ILE A 5 -23.27 54.65 25.21
C ILE A 5 -23.04 55.20 23.80
N PHE A 6 -22.69 56.49 23.72
CA PHE A 6 -22.12 57.06 22.52
C PHE A 6 -20.63 56.69 22.52
N LEU A 7 -20.25 55.73 21.67
CA LEU A 7 -18.87 55.37 21.41
C LEU A 7 -18.62 55.55 19.91
N TRP A 8 -18.26 56.78 19.56
CA TRP A 8 -17.86 57.22 18.23
C TRP A 8 -16.50 57.86 18.36
N LEU A 9 -15.48 57.34 17.67
CA LEU A 9 -14.32 58.10 17.14
C LEU A 9 -13.23 57.22 16.50
N LEU A 10 -13.20 55.89 16.69
CA LEU A 10 -12.11 55.05 16.14
C LEU A 10 -12.40 54.43 14.76
N SER A 11 -13.67 54.27 14.38
CA SER A 11 -14.05 53.84 13.02
C SER A 11 -13.70 54.88 11.94
N TYR A 12 -13.43 56.14 12.30
CA TYR A 12 -13.15 57.19 11.33
C TYR A 12 -11.70 57.23 10.84
N CYS A 13 -10.71 56.81 11.64
CA CYS A 13 -9.29 56.97 11.27
C CYS A 13 -8.72 55.82 10.42
N VAL A 14 -9.32 54.62 10.47
CA VAL A 14 -8.83 53.47 9.69
C VAL A 14 -9.34 53.52 8.23
N PHE A 15 -10.52 54.12 8.00
CA PHE A 15 -11.19 54.07 6.70
C PHE A 15 -10.74 55.12 5.68
N SER A 16 -10.19 56.25 6.12
CA SER A 16 -9.50 57.18 5.22
C SER A 16 -8.26 56.54 4.58
N GLY A 17 -7.69 55.48 5.18
CA GLY A 17 -6.59 54.71 4.62
C GLY A 17 -7.01 53.66 3.59
N VAL A 18 -8.17 53.02 3.74
CA VAL A 18 -8.59 51.88 2.87
C VAL A 18 -9.14 52.34 1.52
N LEU A 19 -9.77 53.53 1.47
CA LEU A 19 -10.08 54.21 0.20
C LEU A 19 -8.82 54.81 -0.46
N ALA A 20 -7.68 54.86 0.24
CA ALA A 20 -6.43 55.50 -0.18
C ALA A 20 -5.25 54.52 -0.42
N GLN A 21 -5.46 53.19 -0.33
CA GLN A 21 -4.40 52.18 -0.44
C GLN A 21 -4.29 51.49 -1.81
N GLY A 22 -4.69 52.17 -2.88
CA GLY A 22 -4.07 52.00 -4.19
C GLY A 22 -3.03 53.09 -4.36
N ASN A 23 -1.96 52.88 -5.14
CA ASN A 23 -0.95 53.92 -5.44
C ASN A 23 -1.50 55.13 -6.26
N GLY A 24 -2.82 55.35 -6.26
CA GLY A 24 -3.54 56.48 -6.86
C GLY A 24 -4.42 57.14 -5.78
N GLN A 25 -4.85 58.38 -5.99
CA GLN A 25 -5.51 59.16 -4.95
C GLN A 25 -6.82 58.51 -4.46
N PRO A 26 -7.27 58.78 -3.21
CA PRO A 26 -8.55 58.31 -2.72
C PRO A 26 -9.69 58.84 -3.62
N GLY A 27 -10.32 57.96 -4.39
CA GLY A 27 -11.33 58.29 -5.40
C GLY A 27 -11.14 57.63 -6.77
N ASP A 28 -10.01 57.00 -7.05
CA ASP A 28 -9.76 56.33 -8.34
C ASP A 28 -10.43 54.94 -8.41
N MET A 29 -11.60 54.88 -9.04
CA MET A 29 -12.41 53.67 -9.27
C MET A 29 -11.90 52.85 -10.48
N PRO A 30 -12.12 51.51 -10.55
CA PRO A 30 -12.71 50.58 -9.56
C PRO A 30 -11.67 49.78 -8.75
N VAL A 31 -12.08 49.14 -7.66
CA VAL A 31 -11.19 48.34 -6.76
C VAL A 31 -11.84 46.99 -6.42
N ALA A 32 -11.05 45.91 -6.34
CA ALA A 32 -11.53 44.57 -6.01
C ALA A 32 -10.85 44.01 -4.75
N LYS A 33 -11.63 43.45 -3.81
CA LYS A 33 -11.18 42.94 -2.52
C LYS A 33 -11.65 41.50 -2.26
N PRO A 34 -10.78 40.65 -1.68
CA PRO A 34 -11.16 39.29 -1.29
C PRO A 34 -12.18 39.31 -0.14
N VAL A 35 -13.20 38.46 -0.23
CA VAL A 35 -14.18 38.21 0.84
C VAL A 35 -14.38 36.70 1.02
N PRO A 36 -14.95 36.22 2.15
CA PRO A 36 -14.94 34.78 2.48
C PRO A 36 -15.52 33.83 1.43
N GLN A 37 -16.44 34.32 0.59
CA GLN A 37 -17.14 33.51 -0.42
C GLN A 37 -17.05 34.10 -1.84
N GLY A 38 -16.04 34.90 -2.14
CA GLY A 38 -15.87 35.46 -3.48
C GLY A 38 -15.04 36.73 -3.52
N VAL A 39 -15.36 37.61 -4.46
CA VAL A 39 -14.72 38.91 -4.60
C VAL A 39 -15.77 40.00 -4.50
N TRP A 40 -15.50 41.02 -3.67
CA TRP A 40 -16.29 42.24 -3.60
C TRP A 40 -15.61 43.32 -4.44
N ILE A 41 -16.35 43.94 -5.35
CA ILE A 41 -15.85 44.93 -6.31
C ILE A 41 -16.54 46.26 -6.03
N TYR A 42 -15.76 47.28 -5.69
CA TYR A 42 -16.23 48.65 -5.69
C TYR A 42 -16.28 49.17 -7.12
N LEU A 43 -17.49 49.47 -7.60
CA LEU A 43 -17.73 49.92 -8.97
C LEU A 43 -17.48 51.42 -9.12
N GLY A 44 -17.83 52.16 -8.07
CA GLY A 44 -17.60 53.58 -8.03
C GLY A 44 -18.49 54.36 -7.09
N ASN A 45 -18.18 55.64 -6.95
CA ASN A 45 -18.84 56.54 -6.02
C ASN A 45 -20.15 57.15 -6.54
N GLN A 46 -20.47 56.98 -7.83
CA GLN A 46 -21.68 57.58 -8.40
C GLN A 46 -22.86 56.61 -8.38
N LEU A 47 -24.04 57.10 -7.99
CA LEU A 47 -25.27 56.33 -7.95
C LEU A 47 -25.87 56.21 -9.37
N PRO A 48 -26.05 54.98 -9.90
CA PRO A 48 -26.55 54.76 -11.26
C PRO A 48 -28.07 54.96 -11.38
N LYS A 49 -28.52 56.23 -11.37
CA LYS A 49 -29.96 56.59 -11.41
C LYS A 49 -30.61 56.45 -12.80
N ASN A 50 -29.90 56.89 -13.86
CA ASN A 50 -30.39 56.91 -15.25
C ASN A 50 -29.43 56.20 -16.23
N TRP A 51 -28.52 55.40 -15.67
CA TRP A 51 -27.42 54.71 -16.33
C TRP A 51 -27.10 53.47 -15.48
N HIS A 52 -26.24 52.57 -15.94
CA HIS A 52 -25.86 51.37 -15.17
C HIS A 52 -24.37 51.05 -15.28
N TYR A 53 -23.86 50.30 -14.31
CA TYR A 53 -22.54 49.70 -14.39
C TYR A 53 -22.62 48.37 -15.14
N GLN A 54 -21.74 48.14 -16.11
CA GLN A 54 -21.49 46.80 -16.68
C GLN A 54 -20.15 46.28 -16.17
N ILE A 55 -20.15 45.06 -15.64
CA ILE A 55 -18.97 44.41 -15.08
C ILE A 55 -18.55 43.26 -15.99
N GLU A 56 -17.28 43.29 -16.38
CA GLU A 56 -16.62 42.21 -17.07
C GLU A 56 -15.48 41.65 -16.21
N ARG A 57 -15.18 40.36 -16.37
CA ARG A 57 -14.13 39.66 -15.63
C ARG A 57 -13.22 38.90 -16.57
N LYS A 58 -11.92 38.89 -16.25
CA LYS A 58 -10.93 37.97 -16.83
C LYS A 58 -10.14 37.29 -15.72
N LYS A 59 -9.56 36.12 -16.01
CA LYS A 59 -8.49 35.56 -15.18
C LYS A 59 -7.22 36.39 -15.41
N GLU A 60 -6.42 36.59 -14.36
CA GLU A 60 -5.24 37.46 -14.37
C GLU A 60 -4.27 37.15 -15.53
N ASN A 61 -4.12 35.87 -15.87
CA ASN A 61 -3.22 35.38 -16.93
C ASN A 61 -3.91 35.21 -18.30
N THR A 62 -5.04 35.87 -18.54
CA THR A 62 -5.79 35.77 -19.80
C THR A 62 -6.04 37.16 -20.40
N GLU A 63 -6.35 37.24 -21.69
CA GLU A 63 -6.62 38.52 -22.36
C GLU A 63 -8.11 38.81 -22.56
N ARG A 64 -8.97 37.78 -22.48
CA ARG A 64 -10.39 37.88 -22.81
C ARG A 64 -11.22 38.19 -21.58
N TYR A 65 -12.03 39.26 -21.68
CA TYR A 65 -13.05 39.61 -20.71
C TYR A 65 -14.39 38.96 -21.05
N GLU A 66 -15.13 38.58 -20.02
CA GLU A 66 -16.50 38.07 -20.10
C GLU A 66 -17.43 38.97 -19.28
N LYS A 67 -18.56 39.38 -19.85
CA LYS A 67 -19.59 40.12 -19.11
C LYS A 67 -20.24 39.21 -18.08
N ILE A 68 -20.24 39.65 -16.82
CA ILE A 68 -20.76 38.86 -15.69
C ILE A 68 -21.95 39.50 -14.99
N ALA A 69 -22.11 40.83 -15.08
CA ALA A 69 -23.23 41.52 -14.44
C ALA A 69 -23.50 42.92 -15.00
N GLU A 70 -24.71 43.39 -14.74
CA GLU A 70 -25.09 44.81 -14.76
C GLU A 70 -25.60 45.20 -13.37
N VAL A 71 -25.24 46.38 -12.90
CA VAL A 71 -25.63 46.87 -11.57
C VAL A 71 -26.31 48.24 -11.69
N THR A 72 -27.47 48.33 -11.04
CA THR A 72 -28.31 49.52 -10.95
C THR A 72 -28.64 49.87 -9.50
N VAL A 73 -29.09 51.11 -9.30
CA VAL A 73 -29.66 51.56 -8.04
C VAL A 73 -30.92 50.75 -7.71
N PRO A 74 -31.23 50.45 -6.44
CA PRO A 74 -32.49 49.80 -6.07
C PRO A 74 -33.69 50.68 -6.43
N ALA A 75 -34.84 50.06 -6.69
CA ALA A 75 -36.11 50.72 -6.98
C ALA A 75 -36.98 50.93 -5.73
N SER A 76 -36.68 50.27 -4.61
CA SER A 76 -37.42 50.40 -3.35
C SER A 76 -36.66 49.83 -2.15
N VAL A 77 -37.11 50.16 -0.93
CA VAL A 77 -36.66 49.49 0.31
C VAL A 77 -36.87 47.98 0.25
N LEU A 78 -38.01 47.51 -0.28
CA LEU A 78 -38.31 46.08 -0.41
C LEU A 78 -37.32 45.36 -1.34
N GLU A 79 -36.82 46.03 -2.38
CA GLU A 79 -35.77 45.49 -3.22
C GLU A 79 -34.44 45.39 -2.47
N MET A 80 -34.10 46.40 -1.66
CA MET A 80 -32.89 46.36 -0.83
C MET A 80 -32.95 45.23 0.21
N GLU A 81 -34.10 44.98 0.82
CA GLU A 81 -34.31 43.83 1.70
C GLU A 81 -34.04 42.50 0.97
N LYS A 82 -34.57 42.34 -0.25
CA LYS A 82 -34.32 41.14 -1.07
C LYS A 82 -32.85 41.00 -1.45
N ARG A 83 -32.20 42.10 -1.86
CA ARG A 83 -30.75 42.12 -2.15
C ARG A 83 -29.96 41.69 -0.91
N GLN A 84 -30.27 42.23 0.29
CA GLN A 84 -29.60 41.86 1.52
C GLN A 84 -29.77 40.37 1.86
N GLN A 85 -30.98 39.83 1.74
CA GLN A 85 -31.24 38.40 1.96
C GLN A 85 -30.41 37.51 1.02
N SER A 86 -30.26 37.92 -0.25
CA SER A 86 -29.45 37.18 -1.23
C SER A 86 -27.95 37.12 -0.87
N PHE A 87 -27.46 38.09 -0.10
CA PHE A 87 -26.06 38.17 0.33
C PHE A 87 -25.81 37.59 1.74
N GLN A 88 -26.85 37.28 2.50
CA GLN A 88 -26.74 36.94 3.92
C GLN A 88 -25.86 35.72 4.18
N SER A 89 -25.96 34.68 3.37
CA SER A 89 -25.09 33.49 3.48
C SER A 89 -23.64 33.80 3.15
N SER A 90 -23.39 34.70 2.19
CA SER A 90 -22.05 35.06 1.73
C SER A 90 -21.31 36.03 2.65
N PHE A 91 -22.07 36.81 3.43
CA PHE A 91 -21.55 37.77 4.39
C PHE A 91 -22.01 37.44 5.82
N GLN A 92 -22.10 36.15 6.18
CA GLN A 92 -22.58 35.68 7.50
C GLN A 92 -21.78 36.24 8.70
N ASN A 93 -20.55 36.69 8.45
CA ASN A 93 -19.66 37.26 9.46
C ASN A 93 -19.94 38.74 9.74
N LEU A 94 -20.66 39.44 8.85
CA LEU A 94 -21.11 40.81 9.03
C LEU A 94 -22.55 40.83 9.55
N ASP A 95 -22.87 41.80 10.41
CA ASP A 95 -24.23 41.96 10.91
C ASP A 95 -25.10 42.63 9.83
N ALA A 96 -26.31 42.11 9.61
CA ALA A 96 -27.24 42.66 8.62
C ALA A 96 -27.78 44.03 9.05
N LEU A 97 -28.11 44.89 8.09
CA LEU A 97 -28.77 46.17 8.36
C LEU A 97 -30.19 45.92 8.84
N ASN A 98 -30.57 46.60 9.92
CA ASN A 98 -31.95 46.60 10.41
C ASN A 98 -32.85 47.48 9.52
N ILE A 99 -34.16 47.38 9.71
CA ILE A 99 -35.15 48.08 8.87
C ILE A 99 -34.94 49.61 8.89
N ALA A 100 -34.65 50.20 10.05
CA ALA A 100 -34.41 51.64 10.14
C ALA A 100 -33.13 52.08 9.39
N GLU A 101 -32.09 51.25 9.40
CA GLU A 101 -30.87 51.49 8.61
C GLU A 101 -31.14 51.38 7.10
N LEU A 102 -31.97 50.43 6.68
CA LEU A 102 -32.38 50.28 5.27
C LEU A 102 -33.21 51.46 4.79
N GLU A 103 -34.16 51.94 5.60
CA GLU A 103 -34.98 53.12 5.31
C GLU A 103 -34.12 54.39 5.19
N ASN A 104 -33.16 54.59 6.09
CA ASN A 104 -32.22 55.71 6.03
C ASN A 104 -31.33 55.65 4.78
N LEU A 105 -30.84 54.45 4.43
CA LEU A 105 -30.03 54.25 3.24
C LEU A 105 -30.84 54.53 1.97
N TRP A 106 -32.10 54.10 1.93
CA TRP A 106 -33.02 54.39 0.83
C TRP A 106 -33.24 55.91 0.67
N GLN A 107 -33.54 56.62 1.76
CA GLN A 107 -33.68 58.08 1.73
C GLN A 107 -32.41 58.76 1.21
N TYR A 108 -31.23 58.31 1.64
CA TYR A 108 -29.95 58.84 1.16
C TYR A 108 -29.79 58.67 -0.35
N ILE A 109 -30.04 57.45 -0.87
CA ILE A 109 -29.94 57.11 -2.29
C ILE A 109 -30.87 57.99 -3.14
N GLN A 110 -32.08 58.29 -2.65
CA GLN A 110 -33.02 59.16 -3.35
C GLN A 110 -32.50 60.60 -3.46
N LEU A 111 -31.91 61.13 -2.39
CA LEU A 111 -31.50 62.54 -2.28
C LEU A 111 -30.14 62.86 -2.91
N HIS A 112 -29.22 61.89 -2.98
CA HIS A 112 -27.84 62.12 -3.38
C HIS A 112 -27.49 61.47 -4.71
N THR A 113 -26.43 61.93 -5.35
CA THR A 113 -25.89 61.37 -6.61
C THR A 113 -24.56 60.64 -6.40
N THR A 114 -23.93 60.81 -5.24
CA THR A 114 -22.70 60.11 -4.85
C THR A 114 -22.85 59.42 -3.50
N THR A 115 -21.86 58.59 -3.12
CA THR A 115 -21.83 57.84 -1.86
C THR A 115 -20.89 58.40 -0.80
N ASP A 116 -20.30 59.59 -1.02
CA ASP A 116 -19.28 60.20 -0.15
C ASP A 116 -19.71 60.43 1.30
N SER A 117 -21.01 60.64 1.52
CA SER A 117 -21.59 60.85 2.86
C SER A 117 -22.53 59.72 3.26
N MET A 118 -22.40 58.56 2.59
CA MET A 118 -23.16 57.37 2.92
C MET A 118 -22.44 56.64 4.06
N PHE A 119 -23.13 56.44 5.18
CA PHE A 119 -22.54 55.84 6.38
C PHE A 119 -23.35 54.65 6.87
N SER A 120 -22.64 53.56 7.17
CA SER A 120 -23.21 52.36 7.78
C SER A 120 -22.14 51.61 8.56
N ASN A 121 -22.57 50.86 9.58
CA ASN A 121 -21.71 49.91 10.31
C ASN A 121 -21.29 48.71 9.44
N ASN A 122 -21.92 48.52 8.28
CA ASN A 122 -21.63 47.44 7.32
C ASN A 122 -21.47 48.01 5.91
N LEU A 123 -20.28 48.56 5.62
CA LEU A 123 -19.97 49.24 4.37
C LEU A 123 -20.05 48.34 3.11
N PRO A 124 -19.55 47.09 3.11
CA PRO A 124 -19.64 46.24 1.93
C PRO A 124 -21.09 45.97 1.52
N ILE A 125 -21.95 45.62 2.50
CA ILE A 125 -23.37 45.40 2.24
C ILE A 125 -24.04 46.70 1.81
N MET A 126 -23.76 47.82 2.47
CA MET A 126 -24.31 49.13 2.11
C MET A 126 -24.08 49.47 0.63
N HIS A 127 -22.85 49.31 0.12
CA HIS A 127 -22.53 49.61 -1.28
C HIS A 127 -23.15 48.61 -2.27
N LEU A 128 -23.29 47.33 -1.89
CA LEU A 128 -24.01 46.32 -2.68
C LEU A 128 -25.49 46.69 -2.79
N LEU A 129 -26.10 47.13 -1.69
CA LEU A 129 -27.50 47.56 -1.66
C LEU A 129 -27.71 48.85 -2.45
N ALA A 130 -26.78 49.79 -2.38
CA ALA A 130 -26.84 51.06 -3.11
C ALA A 130 -26.60 50.94 -4.63
N GLY A 131 -26.10 49.80 -5.11
CA GLY A 131 -25.75 49.61 -6.52
C GLY A 131 -24.41 50.23 -6.92
N THR A 132 -23.51 50.40 -5.95
CA THR A 132 -22.14 50.93 -6.14
C THR A 132 -21.04 49.90 -5.92
N ALA A 133 -21.43 48.67 -5.58
CA ALA A 133 -20.55 47.53 -5.55
C ALA A 133 -21.21 46.31 -6.22
N PHE A 134 -20.37 45.34 -6.60
CA PHE A 134 -20.78 44.05 -7.12
C PHE A 134 -20.10 42.92 -6.32
N PHE A 135 -20.79 41.80 -6.13
CA PHE A 135 -20.26 40.62 -5.46
C PHE A 135 -20.19 39.45 -6.44
N ASP A 136 -18.97 39.06 -6.82
CA ASP A 136 -18.73 37.90 -7.65
C ASP A 136 -18.57 36.65 -6.77
N HIS A 137 -19.69 35.94 -6.58
CA HIS A 137 -19.73 34.65 -5.90
C HIS A 137 -19.25 33.48 -6.78
N THR A 138 -19.01 33.72 -8.07
CA THR A 138 -18.58 32.69 -9.04
C THR A 138 -17.07 32.65 -9.23
N ALA A 139 -16.33 33.52 -8.55
CA ALA A 139 -14.86 33.56 -8.61
C ALA A 139 -14.24 32.33 -7.94
N ASP A 140 -13.45 31.57 -8.71
CA ASP A 140 -12.74 30.39 -8.19
C ASP A 140 -11.77 30.74 -7.05
N LYS A 141 -11.74 29.89 -6.02
CA LYS A 141 -10.78 29.99 -4.90
C LYS A 141 -9.35 29.95 -5.43
N ASN A 142 -8.47 30.77 -4.86
CA ASN A 142 -7.03 30.87 -5.20
C ASN A 142 -6.72 31.24 -6.66
N THR A 143 -7.71 31.69 -7.44
CA THR A 143 -7.48 32.19 -8.81
C THR A 143 -7.46 33.71 -8.81
N GLY A 144 -6.46 34.29 -9.49
CA GLY A 144 -6.35 35.74 -9.69
C GLY A 144 -7.33 36.23 -10.75
N TYR A 145 -8.07 37.30 -10.44
CA TYR A 145 -9.04 37.94 -11.32
C TYR A 145 -8.78 39.44 -11.41
N VAL A 146 -9.06 39.99 -12.60
CA VAL A 146 -9.13 41.44 -12.86
C VAL A 146 -10.51 41.75 -13.41
N TYR A 147 -11.15 42.77 -12.86
CA TYR A 147 -12.48 43.22 -13.29
C TYR A 147 -12.36 44.51 -14.07
N ARG A 148 -13.24 44.68 -15.04
CA ARG A 148 -13.39 45.89 -15.84
C ARG A 148 -14.80 46.41 -15.65
N VAL A 149 -14.90 47.68 -15.27
CA VAL A 149 -16.17 48.33 -14.96
C VAL A 149 -16.42 49.41 -16.01
N HIS A 150 -17.54 49.27 -16.72
CA HIS A 150 -18.04 50.25 -17.67
C HIS A 150 -19.19 51.04 -17.04
N VAL A 151 -19.19 52.35 -17.26
CA VAL A 151 -20.34 53.23 -17.01
C VAL A 151 -21.08 53.37 -18.33
N LEU A 152 -22.29 52.79 -18.44
CA LEU A 152 -23.09 52.84 -19.66
C LEU A 152 -24.30 53.77 -19.46
N GLY A 153 -24.43 54.79 -20.31
CA GLY A 153 -25.57 55.70 -20.30
C GLY A 153 -26.90 55.00 -20.57
N GLY A 154 -28.02 55.67 -20.31
CA GLY A 154 -29.37 55.14 -20.62
C GLY A 154 -29.60 54.83 -22.11
N ASP A 155 -28.74 55.34 -23.00
CA ASP A 155 -28.70 55.05 -24.44
C ASP A 155 -27.79 53.86 -24.81
N GLY A 156 -27.16 53.21 -23.81
CA GLY A 156 -26.24 52.08 -23.98
C GLY A 156 -24.82 52.48 -24.38
N LYS A 157 -24.49 53.78 -24.50
CA LYS A 157 -23.14 54.21 -24.85
C LYS A 157 -22.21 54.23 -23.65
N SER A 158 -20.96 53.81 -23.86
CA SER A 158 -19.92 53.84 -22.83
C SER A 158 -19.51 55.27 -22.50
N ILE A 159 -19.70 55.67 -21.26
CA ILE A 159 -19.30 56.96 -20.68
C ILE A 159 -17.86 56.88 -20.17
N SER A 160 -17.50 55.80 -19.48
CA SER A 160 -16.14 55.53 -19.01
C SER A 160 -15.91 54.03 -18.81
N GLN A 161 -14.63 53.64 -18.74
CA GLN A 161 -14.20 52.26 -18.48
C GLN A 161 -12.87 52.29 -17.71
N ASN A 162 -12.79 51.53 -16.62
CA ASN A 162 -11.57 51.37 -15.82
C ASN A 162 -11.43 49.92 -15.30
N GLU A 163 -10.20 49.50 -14.97
CA GLU A 163 -9.91 48.16 -14.45
C GLU A 163 -9.56 48.18 -12.96
N THR A 164 -9.85 47.09 -12.25
CA THR A 164 -9.50 46.92 -10.83
C THR A 164 -8.06 46.48 -10.64
N ASN A 165 -7.56 46.56 -9.41
CA ASN A 165 -6.41 45.75 -9.00
C ASN A 165 -6.69 44.24 -9.21
N ALA A 166 -5.63 43.46 -9.45
CA ALA A 166 -5.70 42.01 -9.39
C ALA A 166 -6.03 41.55 -7.96
N THR A 167 -6.88 40.54 -7.83
CA THR A 167 -7.30 39.99 -6.54
C THR A 167 -7.67 38.52 -6.62
N THR A 168 -7.81 37.84 -5.48
CA THR A 168 -8.20 36.42 -5.39
C THR A 168 -9.43 36.25 -4.49
N ALA A 169 -10.17 35.14 -4.61
CA ALA A 169 -11.38 34.90 -3.82
C ALA A 169 -11.13 34.37 -2.40
N LEU A 170 -9.87 34.19 -1.96
CA LEU A 170 -9.57 33.69 -0.62
C LEU A 170 -8.16 34.10 -0.15
N GLN A 171 -8.06 34.82 0.96
CA GLN A 171 -6.81 35.16 1.63
C GLN A 171 -6.92 34.81 3.12
N LYS A 172 -6.00 34.00 3.67
CA LYS A 172 -5.93 33.80 5.12
C LYS A 172 -5.42 35.10 5.75
N ILE A 173 -6.30 35.84 6.42
CA ILE A 173 -5.95 37.11 7.04
C ILE A 173 -5.37 36.84 8.43
N SER A 174 -4.21 37.43 8.71
CA SER A 174 -3.66 37.49 10.07
C SER A 174 -4.30 38.69 10.77
N LEU A 175 -5.28 38.42 11.61
CA LEU A 175 -5.97 39.43 12.40
C LEU A 175 -5.40 39.53 13.83
N PRO A 176 -5.68 40.63 14.56
CA PRO A 176 -5.19 40.89 15.91
C PRO A 176 -5.20 39.70 16.85
N GLN A 177 -4.20 39.61 17.73
CA GLN A 177 -4.31 38.77 18.92
C GLN A 177 -5.21 39.45 19.97
N ILE A 178 -6.12 38.68 20.56
CA ILE A 178 -7.08 39.18 21.54
C ILE A 178 -7.09 38.32 22.79
N ASP A 179 -6.87 38.96 23.93
CA ASP A 179 -6.87 38.32 25.24
C ASP A 179 -8.08 38.74 26.08
N PHE A 180 -8.62 37.80 26.84
CA PHE A 180 -9.63 38.11 27.83
C PHE A 180 -9.05 38.99 28.94
N SER A 181 -9.76 40.08 29.25
CA SER A 181 -9.34 41.02 30.29
C SER A 181 -10.08 40.78 31.60
N HIS A 182 -11.41 40.89 31.58
CA HIS A 182 -12.23 40.75 32.77
C HIS A 182 -13.72 40.57 32.41
N LYS A 183 -14.50 40.18 33.42
CA LYS A 183 -15.97 40.08 33.34
C LYS A 183 -16.62 40.77 34.53
N LYS A 184 -17.87 41.19 34.34
CA LYS A 184 -18.72 41.72 35.40
C LYS A 184 -20.15 41.25 35.16
N PHE A 185 -20.77 40.64 36.18
CA PHE A 185 -22.19 40.34 36.17
C PHE A 185 -22.93 41.34 37.06
N ALA A 186 -23.90 42.06 36.51
CA ALA A 186 -24.74 43.00 37.26
C ALA A 186 -26.10 43.12 36.56
N ASP A 187 -27.18 43.23 37.35
CA ASP A 187 -28.53 43.48 36.85
C ASP A 187 -28.99 42.53 35.72
N GLY A 188 -28.63 41.24 35.82
CA GLY A 188 -28.98 40.22 34.83
C GLY A 188 -28.18 40.26 33.53
N ARG A 189 -27.13 41.09 33.46
CA ARG A 189 -26.25 41.25 32.29
C ARG A 189 -24.84 40.78 32.62
N LEU A 190 -24.30 39.92 31.77
CA LEU A 190 -22.90 39.50 31.79
C LEU A 190 -22.11 40.38 30.81
N THR A 191 -21.33 41.30 31.36
CA THR A 191 -20.39 42.10 30.60
C THR A 191 -19.05 41.39 30.53
N LEU A 192 -18.55 41.19 29.32
CA LEU A 192 -17.26 40.57 29.02
C LEU A 192 -16.38 41.58 28.30
N THR A 193 -15.12 41.66 28.71
CA THR A 193 -14.16 42.63 28.18
C THR A 193 -12.88 41.93 27.74
N TRP A 194 -12.39 42.26 26.56
CA TRP A 194 -11.13 41.76 26.00
C TRP A 194 -10.20 42.89 25.59
N ARG A 195 -8.90 42.60 25.57
CA ARG A 195 -7.82 43.50 25.16
C ARG A 195 -7.26 43.06 23.80
N VAL A 196 -7.11 44.01 22.88
CA VAL A 196 -6.50 43.79 21.56
C VAL A 196 -5.04 44.26 21.58
N HIS A 197 -4.12 43.42 21.10
CA HIS A 197 -2.67 43.73 21.10
C HIS A 197 -2.18 44.50 19.87
N ASP A 198 -2.79 44.28 18.71
CA ASP A 198 -2.50 44.97 17.45
C ASP A 198 -3.82 45.39 16.81
N GLN A 199 -3.99 46.67 16.46
CA GLN A 199 -5.25 47.18 15.92
C GLN A 199 -5.40 46.96 14.42
N LYS A 200 -4.37 46.43 13.75
CA LYS A 200 -4.33 46.34 12.29
C LYS A 200 -5.55 45.56 11.75
N ASP A 201 -6.24 46.18 10.79
CA ASP A 201 -7.33 45.61 10.01
C ASP A 201 -8.59 45.19 10.81
N LEU A 202 -8.70 45.51 12.11
CA LEU A 202 -9.89 45.25 12.91
C LEU A 202 -10.98 46.29 12.64
N ALA A 203 -12.13 45.85 12.10
CA ALA A 203 -13.32 46.70 11.97
C ALA A 203 -14.40 46.33 12.99
N HIS A 204 -14.60 45.03 13.23
CA HIS A 204 -15.58 44.53 14.18
C HIS A 204 -15.16 43.19 14.78
N PHE A 205 -15.97 42.59 15.66
CA PHE A 205 -15.72 41.25 16.17
C PHE A 205 -17.01 40.43 16.28
N ASN A 206 -16.89 39.13 16.05
CA ASN A 206 -17.94 38.17 16.34
C ASN A 206 -17.68 37.53 17.69
N ILE A 207 -18.77 37.19 18.37
CA ILE A 207 -18.74 36.46 19.64
C ILE A 207 -19.56 35.18 19.50
N TYR A 208 -18.96 34.13 19.99
CA TYR A 208 -19.46 32.77 19.92
C TYR A 208 -19.69 32.27 21.34
N ARG A 209 -20.83 31.62 21.57
CA ARG A 209 -21.20 31.08 22.88
C ARG A 209 -21.43 29.58 22.79
N SER A 210 -20.93 28.86 23.79
CA SER A 210 -21.22 27.44 24.04
C SER A 210 -21.68 27.28 25.48
N LEU A 211 -22.47 26.24 25.75
CA LEU A 211 -22.57 25.72 27.12
C LEU A 211 -21.20 25.18 27.55
N PHE A 212 -20.83 25.42 28.79
CA PHE A 212 -19.51 25.06 29.31
C PHE A 212 -19.22 23.55 29.14
N GLY A 213 -18.09 23.23 28.52
CA GLY A 213 -17.61 21.86 28.34
C GLY A 213 -18.27 21.08 27.21
N LYS A 214 -19.22 21.69 26.48
CA LYS A 214 -19.80 21.10 25.26
C LYS A 214 -18.95 21.35 24.01
N GLU A 215 -18.16 22.42 24.02
CA GLU A 215 -17.34 22.85 22.87
C GLU A 215 -18.16 23.12 21.58
N GLU A 216 -19.48 23.35 21.70
CA GLU A 216 -20.43 23.59 20.61
C GLU A 216 -20.69 25.11 20.42
N TYR A 217 -19.67 25.82 19.94
CA TYR A 217 -19.72 27.28 19.80
C TYR A 217 -20.66 27.74 18.67
N LYS A 218 -21.62 28.60 19.00
CA LYS A 218 -22.54 29.26 18.04
C LYS A 218 -22.37 30.78 18.09
N LYS A 219 -22.31 31.44 16.92
CA LYS A 219 -22.30 32.91 16.84
C LYS A 219 -23.58 33.44 17.49
N ILE A 220 -23.46 34.43 18.36
CA ILE A 220 -24.59 35.09 19.02
C ILE A 220 -24.64 36.57 18.65
N SER A 221 -25.86 37.09 18.48
CA SER A 221 -26.11 38.51 18.25
C SER A 221 -26.46 39.16 19.57
N ILE A 222 -25.48 39.84 20.18
CA ILE A 222 -25.61 40.55 21.45
C ILE A 222 -25.08 41.98 21.32
N GLU A 223 -25.42 42.82 22.30
CA GLU A 223 -24.91 44.20 22.39
C GLU A 223 -23.39 44.15 22.57
N LYS A 224 -22.67 44.83 21.67
CA LYS A 224 -21.21 44.81 21.62
C LYS A 224 -20.65 46.14 21.14
N GLY A 225 -19.43 46.46 21.54
CA GLY A 225 -18.77 47.71 21.21
C GLY A 225 -17.25 47.63 21.33
N ILE A 226 -16.58 48.60 20.74
CA ILE A 226 -15.12 48.76 20.75
C ILE A 226 -14.82 50.11 21.38
N TYR A 227 -13.92 50.16 22.36
CA TYR A 227 -13.51 51.41 23.02
C TYR A 227 -12.01 51.44 23.29
N SER A 228 -11.43 52.62 23.47
CA SER A 228 -10.03 52.76 23.88
C SER A 228 -9.93 53.00 25.38
N HIS A 229 -9.01 52.32 26.05
CA HIS A 229 -8.68 52.52 27.45
C HIS A 229 -7.17 52.45 27.63
N ASN A 230 -6.55 53.52 28.15
CA ASN A 230 -5.10 53.64 28.33
C ASN A 230 -4.30 53.27 27.06
N ASN A 231 -4.66 53.87 25.93
CA ASN A 231 -4.09 53.59 24.59
C ASN A 231 -4.22 52.13 24.11
N THR A 232 -5.03 51.30 24.77
CA THR A 232 -5.30 49.93 24.34
C THR A 232 -6.73 49.81 23.86
N LEU A 233 -6.93 49.13 22.74
CA LEU A 233 -8.28 48.86 22.22
C LEU A 233 -8.91 47.73 23.03
N MET A 234 -10.13 47.96 23.49
CA MET A 234 -10.92 47.05 24.30
C MET A 234 -12.19 46.65 23.54
N LEU A 235 -12.51 45.37 23.57
CA LEU A 235 -13.76 44.82 23.04
C LEU A 235 -14.70 44.54 24.20
N LEU A 236 -15.93 45.01 24.09
CA LEU A 236 -16.98 44.87 25.10
C LEU A 236 -18.15 44.09 24.52
N ALA A 237 -18.60 43.03 25.18
CA ALA A 237 -19.83 42.34 24.83
C ALA A 237 -20.72 42.17 26.06
N ILE A 238 -22.03 42.33 25.89
CA ILE A 238 -23.02 42.26 26.96
C ILE A 238 -24.02 41.15 26.63
N ASP A 239 -23.90 40.01 27.29
CA ASP A 239 -24.84 38.91 27.16
C ASP A 239 -25.95 39.02 28.21
N THR A 240 -27.21 39.03 27.74
CA THR A 240 -28.38 38.98 28.62
C THR A 240 -28.79 37.52 28.76
N LEU A 241 -28.21 36.83 29.75
CA LEU A 241 -28.43 35.40 29.98
C LEU A 241 -29.88 35.07 30.39
N GLY A 242 -30.68 36.07 30.79
CA GLY A 242 -32.10 35.92 31.08
C GLY A 242 -32.40 34.80 32.10
N ASN A 243 -33.48 34.05 31.86
CA ASN A 243 -33.90 32.88 32.64
C ASN A 243 -33.28 31.56 32.15
N HIS A 244 -32.14 31.60 31.46
CA HIS A 244 -31.42 30.40 31.04
C HIS A 244 -30.24 30.17 31.99
N PRO A 245 -30.50 29.63 33.20
CA PRO A 245 -29.45 29.35 34.17
C PRO A 245 -28.44 28.41 33.54
N GLY A 246 -27.19 28.85 33.47
CA GLY A 246 -26.17 28.08 32.80
C GLY A 246 -24.84 28.80 32.85
N TRP A 247 -23.80 28.00 32.76
CA TRP A 247 -22.46 28.50 32.57
C TRP A 247 -22.09 28.42 31.10
N TYR A 248 -21.62 29.54 30.59
CA TYR A 248 -21.34 29.72 29.18
C TYR A 248 -19.87 30.02 28.97
N GLU A 249 -19.33 29.47 27.89
CA GLU A 249 -18.02 29.78 27.36
C GLU A 249 -18.17 30.68 26.15
N TYR A 250 -17.26 31.63 26.03
CA TYR A 250 -17.24 32.61 24.96
C TYR A 250 -15.91 32.54 24.24
N LYS A 251 -15.98 32.59 22.92
CA LYS A 251 -14.83 32.85 22.04
C LYS A 251 -15.16 34.06 21.18
N ILE A 252 -14.12 34.79 20.80
CA ILE A 252 -14.25 35.95 19.93
C ILE A 252 -13.37 35.78 18.71
N ALA A 253 -13.80 36.34 17.59
CA ALA A 253 -13.02 36.41 16.38
C ALA A 253 -13.01 37.85 15.88
N ALA A 254 -11.82 38.36 15.57
CA ALA A 254 -11.66 39.63 14.87
C ALA A 254 -12.26 39.50 13.47
N VAL A 255 -12.87 40.58 12.99
CA VAL A 255 -13.44 40.69 11.65
C VAL A 255 -12.96 41.99 11.01
N ASP A 256 -12.47 41.90 9.77
CA ASP A 256 -12.08 43.07 9.01
C ASP A 256 -13.30 43.82 8.43
N ALA A 257 -13.03 44.93 7.73
CA ALA A 257 -14.07 45.75 7.13
C ALA A 257 -14.92 45.03 6.05
N PHE A 258 -14.42 43.92 5.51
CA PHE A 258 -15.02 43.18 4.40
C PHE A 258 -15.68 41.86 4.83
N GLY A 259 -15.64 41.53 6.12
CA GLY A 259 -16.26 40.33 6.69
C GLY A 259 -15.33 39.12 6.77
N ASN A 260 -14.04 39.29 6.49
CA ASN A 260 -13.06 38.24 6.71
C ASN A 260 -12.83 38.08 8.21
N GLU A 261 -13.06 36.86 8.70
CA GLU A 261 -12.98 36.53 10.12
C GLU A 261 -11.69 35.76 10.41
N GLY A 262 -11.06 36.09 11.53
CA GLY A 262 -9.85 35.43 12.02
C GLY A 262 -10.16 34.18 12.84
N GLU A 263 -9.12 33.55 13.39
CA GLU A 263 -9.30 32.40 14.27
C GLU A 263 -10.03 32.79 15.56
N MET A 264 -10.92 31.91 16.04
CA MET A 264 -11.60 32.09 17.32
C MET A 264 -10.58 32.00 18.48
N GLN A 265 -10.53 33.06 19.28
CA GLN A 265 -9.56 33.29 20.35
C GLN A 265 -10.22 33.99 21.55
N GLY A 266 -9.43 34.59 22.44
CA GLY A 266 -9.93 35.39 23.57
C GLY A 266 -10.92 34.61 24.43
N TYR A 267 -10.52 33.43 24.92
CA TYR A 267 -11.41 32.57 25.69
C TYR A 267 -11.90 33.29 26.97
N ALA A 268 -13.22 33.30 27.16
CA ALA A 268 -13.84 33.82 28.37
C ALA A 268 -14.94 32.87 28.86
N ASN A 269 -15.35 33.00 30.12
CA ASN A 269 -16.47 32.26 30.67
C ASN A 269 -17.32 33.16 31.58
N GLY A 270 -18.60 32.84 31.73
CA GLY A 270 -19.49 33.55 32.65
C GLY A 270 -20.87 32.94 32.77
N SER A 271 -21.63 33.41 33.76
CA SER A 271 -22.92 32.84 34.15
C SER A 271 -23.79 33.86 34.87
N ASN A 272 -25.08 33.55 34.94
CA ASN A 272 -26.09 34.20 35.77
C ASN A 272 -26.38 33.41 37.08
N LEU A 273 -25.60 32.38 37.38
CA LEU A 273 -25.72 31.55 38.58
C LEU A 273 -24.93 32.20 39.74
N GLN A 274 -25.57 32.30 40.90
CA GLN A 274 -24.99 32.85 42.13
C GLN A 274 -24.11 31.79 42.85
N ASP A 275 -23.09 32.24 43.58
CA ASP A 275 -22.02 31.45 44.22
C ASP A 275 -22.39 30.00 44.55
N TYR A 276 -21.85 29.05 43.75
CA TYR A 276 -22.11 27.62 43.91
C TYR A 276 -20.83 26.83 44.15
N TYR A 277 -20.83 25.98 45.16
CA TYR A 277 -19.75 25.02 45.44
C TYR A 277 -20.08 23.66 44.81
N ALA A 278 -19.14 23.05 44.09
CA ALA A 278 -19.28 21.68 43.60
C ALA A 278 -19.48 20.72 44.79
N PRO A 279 -20.41 19.75 44.71
CA PRO A 279 -20.65 18.82 45.80
C PRO A 279 -19.45 17.89 45.98
N PRO A 280 -19.15 17.43 47.20
CA PRO A 280 -18.14 16.40 47.40
C PRO A 280 -18.56 15.10 46.70
N VAL A 281 -17.62 14.45 46.01
CA VAL A 281 -17.81 13.10 45.48
C VAL A 281 -17.49 12.09 46.57
N THR A 282 -18.40 11.15 46.80
CA THR A 282 -18.24 10.04 47.74
C THR A 282 -18.22 8.71 47.01
N ASN A 283 -17.72 7.67 47.68
CA ASN A 283 -17.66 6.30 47.15
C ASN A 283 -16.94 6.16 45.79
N PHE A 284 -16.01 7.06 45.49
CA PHE A 284 -15.22 6.96 44.27
C PHE A 284 -14.26 5.78 44.38
N ARG A 285 -14.49 4.75 43.56
CA ARG A 285 -13.72 3.50 43.56
C ARG A 285 -13.47 3.03 42.14
N ALA A 286 -12.35 2.32 41.98
CA ALA A 286 -11.93 1.70 40.74
C ALA A 286 -11.75 0.21 41.03
N VAL A 287 -12.40 -0.63 40.25
CA VAL A 287 -12.41 -2.08 40.46
C VAL A 287 -11.97 -2.77 39.18
N ASN A 288 -10.94 -3.61 39.29
CA ASN A 288 -10.54 -4.52 38.23
C ASN A 288 -11.66 -5.55 38.00
N THR A 289 -12.14 -5.67 36.77
CA THR A 289 -13.18 -6.65 36.42
C THR A 289 -12.61 -8.05 36.15
N HIS A 290 -11.29 -8.17 36.08
CA HIS A 290 -10.53 -9.39 35.76
C HIS A 290 -10.84 -10.00 34.39
N ARG A 291 -11.46 -9.23 33.48
CA ARG A 291 -11.76 -9.64 32.10
C ARG A 291 -11.66 -8.45 31.17
N ASN A 292 -11.41 -8.69 29.88
CA ASN A 292 -11.50 -7.71 28.80
C ASN A 292 -10.70 -6.40 28.98
N GLN A 293 -9.67 -6.40 29.84
CA GLN A 293 -8.92 -5.18 30.17
C GLN A 293 -9.79 -4.07 30.76
N GLU A 294 -10.87 -4.41 31.46
CA GLU A 294 -11.82 -3.43 31.97
C GLU A 294 -11.55 -3.06 33.45
N VAL A 295 -11.44 -1.76 33.72
CA VAL A 295 -11.51 -1.19 35.07
C VAL A 295 -12.82 -0.41 35.22
N LYS A 296 -13.64 -0.81 36.19
CA LYS A 296 -14.91 -0.16 36.46
C LYS A 296 -14.75 0.91 37.53
N LEU A 297 -14.97 2.16 37.14
CA LEU A 297 -15.07 3.31 38.01
C LEU A 297 -16.51 3.49 38.49
N ALA A 298 -16.71 3.78 39.78
CA ALA A 298 -18.02 4.09 40.34
C ALA A 298 -17.91 5.24 41.34
N TRP A 299 -18.90 6.13 41.40
CA TRP A 299 -18.92 7.32 42.26
C TRP A 299 -20.35 7.73 42.64
N HIS A 300 -20.47 8.64 43.62
CA HIS A 300 -21.74 9.22 44.05
C HIS A 300 -21.59 10.71 44.43
N PHE A 301 -22.62 11.52 44.18
CA PHE A 301 -22.77 12.89 44.68
C PHE A 301 -24.25 13.31 44.62
N GLU A 302 -24.70 14.16 45.55
CA GLU A 302 -26.13 14.44 45.76
C GLU A 302 -26.65 15.61 44.90
N ASN A 303 -25.92 16.73 44.83
CA ASN A 303 -26.41 17.95 44.19
C ASN A 303 -25.94 18.08 42.74
N LYS A 304 -26.81 17.73 41.79
CA LYS A 304 -26.50 17.74 40.35
C LYS A 304 -26.91 19.04 39.63
N LYS A 305 -27.61 19.94 40.35
CA LYS A 305 -28.39 21.04 39.75
C LYS A 305 -27.56 22.00 38.90
N TYR A 306 -26.28 22.15 39.21
CA TYR A 306 -25.40 23.12 38.56
C TYR A 306 -24.13 22.49 37.99
N LEU A 307 -24.13 21.16 37.81
CA LEU A 307 -23.06 20.42 37.16
C LEU A 307 -23.45 20.16 35.71
N ASN A 308 -22.49 20.34 34.80
CA ASN A 308 -22.70 20.14 33.36
C ASN A 308 -22.17 18.78 32.86
N GLY A 309 -21.26 18.17 33.62
CA GLY A 309 -20.65 16.88 33.28
C GLY A 309 -19.59 16.47 34.30
N ILE A 310 -18.98 15.31 34.05
CA ILE A 310 -17.90 14.75 34.85
C ILE A 310 -16.77 14.39 33.91
N ASN A 311 -15.61 15.03 34.06
CA ASN A 311 -14.41 14.58 33.38
C ASN A 311 -13.77 13.45 34.17
N ILE A 312 -13.42 12.38 33.48
CA ILE A 312 -12.69 11.25 34.02
C ILE A 312 -11.23 11.43 33.59
N MET A 313 -10.35 11.63 34.57
CA MET A 313 -8.93 11.85 34.34
C MET A 313 -8.17 10.56 34.66
N ARG A 314 -7.23 10.17 33.81
CA ARG A 314 -6.38 8.98 33.98
C ARG A 314 -4.91 9.30 33.78
N SER A 315 -4.03 8.71 34.57
CA SER A 315 -2.56 8.74 34.40
C SER A 315 -1.90 7.42 34.82
N LEU A 316 -0.68 7.18 34.32
CA LEU A 316 0.23 6.15 34.83
C LEU A 316 1.06 6.65 36.03
N ALA A 317 1.11 7.96 36.26
CA ALA A 317 1.81 8.58 37.38
C ALA A 317 0.82 9.23 38.35
N TYR A 318 1.08 9.09 39.66
CA TYR A 318 0.17 9.59 40.68
C TYR A 318 -0.02 11.13 40.62
N ASP A 319 1.03 11.91 40.34
CA ASP A 319 0.98 13.38 40.43
C ASP A 319 1.01 14.16 39.11
N SER A 320 1.25 13.50 37.98
CA SER A 320 1.42 14.17 36.69
C SER A 320 0.86 13.34 35.55
N GLY A 321 0.82 13.90 34.34
CA GLY A 321 0.49 13.14 33.12
C GLY A 321 -0.98 12.80 32.92
N TYR A 322 -1.89 13.36 33.72
CA TYR A 322 -3.33 13.09 33.60
C TYR A 322 -3.89 13.57 32.27
N LYS A 323 -4.61 12.67 31.61
CA LYS A 323 -5.39 12.95 30.42
C LYS A 323 -6.87 12.68 30.69
N ARG A 324 -7.73 13.51 30.09
CA ARG A 324 -9.18 13.26 30.08
C ARG A 324 -9.46 12.07 29.15
N ILE A 325 -10.02 10.99 29.70
CA ILE A 325 -10.40 9.80 28.91
C ILE A 325 -11.87 9.80 28.51
N ALA A 326 -12.72 10.51 29.27
CA ALA A 326 -14.12 10.68 28.95
C ALA A 326 -14.71 11.92 29.63
N THR A 327 -15.80 12.43 29.07
CA THR A 327 -16.73 13.35 29.74
C THR A 327 -18.09 12.68 29.76
N VAL A 328 -18.60 12.37 30.95
CA VAL A 328 -19.89 11.68 31.12
C VAL A 328 -20.96 12.62 31.69
N PRO A 329 -22.25 12.38 31.40
CA PRO A 329 -23.35 13.12 32.02
C PRO A 329 -23.33 13.04 33.55
N VAL A 330 -23.87 14.06 34.21
CA VAL A 330 -23.98 14.10 35.68
C VAL A 330 -24.97 13.06 36.25
N THR A 331 -25.81 12.48 35.39
CA THR A 331 -26.68 11.37 35.73
C THR A 331 -25.88 10.09 36.00
N ASP A 332 -24.72 9.95 35.38
CA ASP A 332 -23.91 8.74 35.46
C ASP A 332 -23.23 8.63 36.82
N SER A 333 -23.15 7.40 37.30
CA SER A 333 -22.50 7.02 38.56
C SER A 333 -21.41 5.97 38.34
N VAL A 334 -21.21 5.53 37.10
CA VAL A 334 -20.31 4.44 36.71
C VAL A 334 -19.72 4.74 35.34
N PHE A 335 -18.45 4.38 35.15
CA PHE A 335 -17.80 4.34 33.84
C PHE A 335 -16.85 3.14 33.75
N THR A 336 -16.77 2.54 32.58
CA THR A 336 -15.84 1.43 32.32
C THR A 336 -14.69 1.94 31.48
N ASP A 337 -13.49 1.91 32.04
CA ASP A 337 -12.25 2.22 31.33
C ASP A 337 -11.66 0.95 30.70
N ILE A 338 -11.17 1.08 29.47
CA ILE A 338 -10.44 0.02 28.76
C ILE A 338 -8.94 0.30 28.92
N ILE A 339 -8.24 -0.67 29.49
CA ILE A 339 -6.87 -0.55 29.96
C ILE A 339 -5.90 -1.02 28.88
N PRO A 340 -5.06 -0.12 28.32
CA PRO A 340 -4.20 -0.48 27.19
C PRO A 340 -3.03 -1.39 27.58
N VAL A 341 -2.57 -1.34 28.84
CA VAL A 341 -1.41 -2.11 29.33
C VAL A 341 -1.77 -2.73 30.67
N SER A 342 -1.70 -4.05 30.75
CA SER A 342 -1.97 -4.78 31.98
C SER A 342 -0.74 -4.78 32.91
N GLY A 343 -0.96 -4.91 34.21
CA GLY A 343 0.08 -4.87 35.25
C GLY A 343 0.49 -3.45 35.70
N GLU A 344 0.03 -2.41 35.00
CA GLU A 344 0.32 -1.02 35.35
C GLU A 344 -0.74 -0.43 36.30
N ASN A 345 -0.29 0.49 37.17
CA ASN A 345 -1.19 1.26 38.03
C ASN A 345 -1.78 2.43 37.25
N TYR A 346 -3.09 2.41 37.06
CA TYR A 346 -3.82 3.54 36.50
C TYR A 346 -4.43 4.35 37.63
N TYR A 347 -4.01 5.61 37.71
CA TYR A 347 -4.52 6.57 38.67
C TYR A 347 -5.66 7.37 38.05
N TYR A 348 -6.74 7.51 38.81
CA TYR A 348 -7.95 8.19 38.38
C TYR A 348 -8.35 9.29 39.36
N TYR A 349 -8.87 10.39 38.84
CA TYR A 349 -9.71 11.31 39.59
C TYR A 349 -10.80 11.87 38.68
N LEU A 350 -11.89 12.31 39.30
CA LEU A 350 -12.97 12.98 38.59
C LEU A 350 -12.82 14.48 38.75
N ILE A 351 -13.14 15.22 37.71
CA ILE A 351 -13.38 16.66 37.80
C ILE A 351 -14.87 16.86 37.57
N LEU A 352 -15.57 17.28 38.62
CA LEU A 352 -16.94 17.75 38.47
C LEU A 352 -16.92 19.08 37.71
N LEU A 353 -17.53 19.09 36.53
CA LEU A 353 -17.64 20.30 35.73
C LEU A 353 -18.73 21.19 36.32
N SER A 354 -18.31 22.03 37.26
CA SER A 354 -18.98 23.29 37.61
C SER A 354 -18.27 24.41 36.86
N ALA A 355 -18.81 25.64 36.88
CA ALA A 355 -18.17 26.72 36.15
C ALA A 355 -17.78 27.96 36.95
N ASN A 356 -17.63 27.76 38.26
CA ASN A 356 -16.57 28.48 38.96
C ASN A 356 -15.22 27.97 38.41
N ASN A 357 -14.26 28.87 38.24
CA ASN A 357 -12.97 28.59 37.60
C ASN A 357 -12.05 27.65 38.42
N ASP A 358 -12.57 27.07 39.50
CA ASP A 358 -11.90 26.13 40.39
C ASP A 358 -12.53 24.73 40.20
N PRO A 359 -12.02 23.92 39.26
CA PRO A 359 -12.36 22.52 39.22
C PRO A 359 -12.05 21.88 40.58
N VAL A 360 -13.04 21.22 41.19
CA VAL A 360 -12.82 20.46 42.44
C VAL A 360 -12.49 19.03 42.04
N PRO A 361 -11.21 18.63 42.00
CA PRO A 361 -10.86 17.24 41.75
C PRO A 361 -11.30 16.39 42.94
N THR A 362 -11.70 15.15 42.65
CA THR A 362 -11.87 14.15 43.71
C THR A 362 -10.50 13.74 44.28
N ALA A 363 -10.53 12.98 45.37
CA ALA A 363 -9.37 12.18 45.74
C ALA A 363 -8.95 11.30 44.56
N LYS A 364 -7.64 11.13 44.40
CA LYS A 364 -7.07 10.20 43.44
C LYS A 364 -7.23 8.79 43.98
N ILE A 365 -7.68 7.88 43.12
CA ILE A 365 -7.70 6.46 43.38
C ILE A 365 -6.86 5.76 42.32
N PHE A 366 -6.58 4.49 42.51
CA PHE A 366 -5.92 3.69 41.48
C PHE A 366 -6.58 2.33 41.34
N ALA A 367 -6.41 1.74 40.17
CA ALA A 367 -6.62 0.33 39.95
C ALA A 367 -5.53 -0.20 39.02
N THR A 368 -5.15 -1.44 39.25
CA THR A 368 -4.33 -2.23 38.35
C THR A 368 -5.25 -3.19 37.63
N PHE A 369 -5.25 -3.18 36.30
CA PHE A 369 -5.80 -4.33 35.60
C PHE A 369 -4.73 -5.41 35.56
N THR A 370 -5.01 -6.52 36.21
CA THR A 370 -4.28 -7.77 36.08
C THR A 370 -5.28 -8.87 35.78
N ASP A 371 -4.97 -9.64 34.75
CA ASP A 371 -5.68 -10.87 34.45
C ASP A 371 -4.65 -11.93 34.07
N GLU A 372 -4.28 -12.72 35.07
CA GLU A 372 -3.31 -13.82 34.93
C GLU A 372 -3.91 -15.02 34.19
N ASN A 373 -5.22 -15.04 33.92
CA ASN A 373 -5.93 -16.19 33.38
C ASN A 373 -6.46 -16.00 31.95
N THR A 374 -6.46 -14.78 31.39
CA THR A 374 -6.76 -14.59 29.96
C THR A 374 -5.58 -15.01 29.10
N LYS A 375 -5.75 -16.14 28.42
CA LYS A 375 -4.88 -16.58 27.34
C LYS A 375 -5.30 -15.89 26.05
N PRO A 376 -4.36 -15.39 25.25
CA PRO A 376 -4.67 -14.83 23.94
C PRO A 376 -5.13 -15.91 22.97
N GLU A 377 -5.84 -15.51 21.91
CA GLU A 377 -6.15 -16.41 20.79
C GLU A 377 -4.88 -16.76 20.00
N PRO A 378 -4.76 -17.99 19.46
CA PRO A 378 -3.64 -18.37 18.62
C PRO A 378 -3.70 -17.67 17.26
N PRO A 379 -2.56 -17.53 16.56
CA PRO A 379 -2.56 -16.95 15.22
C PRO A 379 -3.30 -17.82 14.19
N GLY A 380 -3.91 -17.18 13.21
CA GLY A 380 -4.59 -17.80 12.07
C GLY A 380 -3.84 -17.62 10.76
N GLU A 381 -4.41 -18.14 9.67
CA GLU A 381 -3.82 -18.07 8.32
C GLU A 381 -2.33 -18.48 8.29
N ILE A 382 -1.98 -19.50 9.08
CA ILE A 382 -0.63 -20.02 9.14
C ILE A 382 -0.34 -20.89 7.91
N ASP A 383 0.88 -20.77 7.38
CA ASP A 383 1.37 -21.60 6.29
C ASP A 383 2.91 -21.67 6.35
N ALA A 384 3.49 -22.69 5.70
CA ALA A 384 4.93 -22.95 5.69
C ALA A 384 5.42 -23.33 4.28
N THR A 385 6.52 -22.70 3.86
CA THR A 385 7.08 -22.88 2.51
C THR A 385 8.54 -23.33 2.57
N PRO A 386 8.97 -24.25 1.69
CA PRO A 386 10.37 -24.64 1.58
C PRO A 386 11.18 -23.48 0.99
N ILE A 387 12.35 -23.21 1.56
CA ILE A 387 13.36 -22.32 0.99
C ILE A 387 14.70 -23.05 0.88
N THR A 388 15.65 -22.49 0.15
CA THR A 388 17.00 -23.08 0.02
C THR A 388 17.65 -23.23 1.40
N HIS A 389 17.82 -24.47 1.86
CA HIS A 389 18.36 -24.82 3.19
C HIS A 389 17.55 -24.28 4.38
N GLY A 390 16.22 -24.25 4.28
CA GLY A 390 15.37 -23.84 5.39
C GLY A 390 13.88 -23.91 5.12
N ILE A 391 13.11 -23.46 6.11
CA ILE A 391 11.64 -23.38 6.04
C ILE A 391 11.22 -21.98 6.46
N LYS A 392 10.32 -21.36 5.70
CA LYS A 392 9.71 -20.08 6.08
C LYS A 392 8.26 -20.30 6.48
N VAL A 393 7.95 -19.96 7.73
CA VAL A 393 6.60 -20.00 8.32
C VAL A 393 6.05 -18.59 8.35
N TYR A 394 4.79 -18.39 7.97
CA TYR A 394 4.10 -17.10 8.07
C TYR A 394 2.69 -17.28 8.59
N TRP A 395 2.15 -16.24 9.22
CA TRP A 395 0.84 -16.24 9.87
C TRP A 395 0.27 -14.83 9.95
N LYS A 396 -1.02 -14.74 10.26
CA LYS A 396 -1.72 -13.52 10.65
C LYS A 396 -2.29 -13.65 12.06
N SER A 397 -2.52 -12.52 12.70
CA SER A 397 -3.19 -12.48 14.00
C SER A 397 -3.96 -11.18 14.11
N ASP A 398 -5.23 -11.30 14.47
CA ASP A 398 -6.10 -10.18 14.82
C ASP A 398 -6.25 -10.04 16.34
N GLU A 399 -5.50 -10.83 17.12
CA GLU A 399 -5.55 -10.81 18.59
C GLU A 399 -5.10 -9.44 19.11
N PRO A 400 -6.00 -8.67 19.75
CA PRO A 400 -5.65 -7.35 20.27
C PRO A 400 -4.68 -7.50 21.44
N PHE A 401 -3.81 -6.51 21.64
CA PHE A 401 -2.84 -6.47 22.75
C PHE A 401 -1.83 -7.64 22.73
N THR A 402 -1.56 -8.18 21.55
CA THR A 402 -0.47 -9.13 21.33
C THR A 402 0.89 -8.47 21.56
N LYS A 403 1.71 -9.04 22.45
CA LYS A 403 3.11 -8.67 22.63
C LYS A 403 3.99 -9.24 21.51
N GLY A 404 3.71 -10.47 21.10
CA GLY A 404 4.41 -11.12 20.00
C GLY A 404 4.05 -12.60 19.82
N TYR A 405 4.96 -13.34 19.20
CA TYR A 405 4.77 -14.74 18.83
C TYR A 405 6.01 -15.59 19.10
N TYR A 406 5.79 -16.87 19.36
CA TYR A 406 6.81 -17.92 19.35
C TYR A 406 6.46 -19.00 18.35
N VAL A 407 7.44 -19.42 17.56
CA VAL A 407 7.33 -20.53 16.62
C VAL A 407 7.91 -21.78 17.25
N TYR A 408 7.16 -22.87 17.16
CA TYR A 408 7.56 -24.18 17.63
C TYR A 408 7.61 -25.17 16.47
N ARG A 409 8.51 -26.14 16.57
CA ARG A 409 8.73 -27.20 15.59
C ARG A 409 8.77 -28.57 16.24
N ARG A 410 8.31 -29.58 15.52
CA ARG A 410 8.59 -31.00 15.79
C ARG A 410 8.88 -31.76 14.49
N ASN A 411 9.51 -32.92 14.63
CA ASN A 411 9.90 -33.78 13.50
C ASN A 411 8.97 -34.99 13.39
N ASN A 412 8.63 -35.62 14.52
CA ASN A 412 7.67 -36.71 14.56
C ASN A 412 6.31 -36.21 15.10
N PRO A 413 5.18 -36.60 14.50
CA PRO A 413 3.85 -36.24 15.02
C PRO A 413 3.58 -36.68 16.47
N LYS A 414 4.35 -37.63 16.99
CA LYS A 414 4.28 -38.11 18.38
C LYS A 414 5.14 -37.30 19.37
N ASP A 415 6.07 -36.51 18.87
CA ASP A 415 6.95 -35.69 19.72
C ASP A 415 6.23 -34.42 20.17
N GLU A 416 6.70 -33.85 21.28
CA GLU A 416 6.28 -32.53 21.73
C GLU A 416 6.90 -31.42 20.85
N PHE A 417 6.16 -30.33 20.71
CA PHE A 417 6.62 -29.14 20.01
C PHE A 417 7.72 -28.42 20.81
N THR A 418 8.84 -28.13 20.15
CA THR A 418 9.98 -27.41 20.73
C THR A 418 10.08 -26.00 20.16
N GLN A 419 10.34 -24.99 21.01
CA GLN A 419 10.46 -23.61 20.54
C GLN A 419 11.72 -23.45 19.69
N VAL A 420 11.58 -22.87 18.50
CA VAL A 420 12.71 -22.63 17.57
C VAL A 420 12.99 -21.14 17.34
N SER A 421 12.02 -20.25 17.61
CA SER A 421 12.21 -18.82 17.44
C SER A 421 12.53 -18.07 18.75
N PRO A 422 13.19 -16.90 18.68
CA PRO A 422 13.07 -15.87 19.71
C PRO A 422 11.65 -15.26 19.72
N LEU A 423 11.41 -14.29 20.61
CA LEU A 423 10.17 -13.51 20.61
C LEU A 423 10.09 -12.68 19.32
N ILE A 424 9.03 -12.89 18.55
CA ILE A 424 8.74 -12.12 17.33
C ILE A 424 7.70 -11.07 17.68
N LEU A 425 8.11 -9.81 17.76
CA LEU A 425 7.23 -8.70 18.16
C LEU A 425 6.06 -8.52 17.20
N SER A 426 4.90 -8.15 17.75
CA SER A 426 3.76 -7.72 16.95
C SER A 426 4.01 -6.37 16.29
N GLY A 427 3.29 -6.07 15.20
CA GLY A 427 3.40 -4.80 14.47
C GLY A 427 3.27 -4.90 12.96
N SER A 428 3.31 -6.12 12.41
CA SER A 428 3.04 -6.40 11.00
C SER A 428 1.71 -7.13 10.81
N VAL A 429 1.02 -6.82 9.71
CA VAL A 429 -0.23 -7.49 9.31
C VAL A 429 0.02 -8.97 8.99
N ILE A 430 1.18 -9.28 8.40
CA ILE A 430 1.64 -10.64 8.15
C ILE A 430 2.99 -10.79 8.85
N ASN A 431 3.09 -11.79 9.71
CA ASN A 431 4.29 -12.10 10.47
C ASN A 431 4.97 -13.33 9.86
N SER A 432 6.29 -13.45 10.01
CA SER A 432 7.00 -14.61 9.50
C SER A 432 8.25 -14.95 10.32
N TYR A 433 8.65 -16.20 10.24
CA TYR A 433 9.87 -16.74 10.83
C TYR A 433 10.55 -17.67 9.83
N THR A 434 11.86 -17.55 9.71
CA THR A 434 12.66 -18.44 8.86
C THR A 434 13.49 -19.36 9.75
N ASP A 435 13.21 -20.66 9.67
CA ASP A 435 14.00 -21.72 10.30
C ASP A 435 15.12 -22.16 9.34
N THR A 436 16.36 -21.83 9.70
CA THR A 436 17.58 -22.32 9.03
C THR A 436 18.41 -23.18 9.98
N SER A 437 17.76 -23.91 10.89
CA SER A 437 18.45 -24.73 11.87
C SER A 437 19.30 -25.82 11.21
N ARG A 438 20.48 -26.09 11.79
CA ARG A 438 21.35 -27.21 11.37
C ARG A 438 20.73 -28.59 11.62
N GLN A 439 19.62 -28.66 12.35
CA GLN A 439 18.87 -29.89 12.59
C GLN A 439 17.92 -30.26 11.45
N LEU A 440 17.74 -29.36 10.47
CA LEU A 440 16.98 -29.64 9.27
C LEU A 440 17.78 -30.59 8.37
N GLN A 441 17.14 -31.70 7.96
CA GLN A 441 17.76 -32.77 7.19
C GLN A 441 17.03 -32.96 5.86
N ALA A 442 17.75 -33.45 4.85
CA ALA A 442 17.19 -33.76 3.54
C ALA A 442 16.19 -34.93 3.64
N GLY A 443 15.07 -34.83 2.94
CA GLY A 443 14.03 -35.88 2.92
C GLY A 443 13.06 -35.87 4.10
N GLU A 444 13.31 -35.07 5.14
CA GLU A 444 12.43 -34.95 6.31
C GLU A 444 11.33 -33.88 6.09
N VAL A 445 10.18 -34.09 6.73
CA VAL A 445 9.07 -33.14 6.81
C VAL A 445 8.93 -32.68 8.26
N TYR A 446 8.86 -31.37 8.46
CA TYR A 446 8.76 -30.75 9.77
C TYR A 446 7.39 -30.12 9.96
N GLU A 447 6.87 -30.22 11.18
CA GLU A 447 5.61 -29.60 11.56
C GLU A 447 5.85 -28.36 12.41
N TYR A 448 5.11 -27.29 12.14
CA TYR A 448 5.22 -26.01 12.83
C TYR A 448 3.87 -25.57 13.38
N VAL A 449 3.93 -24.94 14.55
CA VAL A 449 2.82 -24.18 15.16
C VAL A 449 3.35 -22.86 15.68
N VAL A 450 2.48 -21.87 15.78
CA VAL A 450 2.79 -20.56 16.34
C VAL A 450 1.87 -20.32 17.54
N ARG A 451 2.43 -19.72 18.59
CA ARG A 451 1.67 -19.30 19.78
C ARG A 451 1.79 -17.80 19.96
N THR A 452 0.67 -17.15 20.24
CA THR A 452 0.60 -15.74 20.62
C THR A 452 1.03 -15.60 22.08
N ILE A 453 1.82 -14.59 22.39
CA ILE A 453 2.07 -14.13 23.75
C ILE A 453 1.51 -12.73 23.92
N ASN A 454 0.71 -12.53 24.97
CA ASN A 454 0.17 -11.21 25.32
C ASN A 454 1.10 -10.44 26.27
N GLU A 455 0.76 -9.20 26.58
CA GLU A 455 1.53 -8.36 27.51
C GLU A 455 1.63 -8.94 28.94
N ASN A 456 0.72 -9.84 29.32
CA ASN A 456 0.73 -10.57 30.60
C ASN A 456 1.62 -11.82 30.60
N ASN A 457 2.39 -12.04 29.53
CA ASN A 457 3.19 -13.24 29.31
C ASN A 457 2.39 -14.56 29.32
N GLN A 458 1.09 -14.50 29.05
CA GLN A 458 0.27 -15.69 28.84
C GLN A 458 0.38 -16.14 27.39
N LEU A 459 0.51 -17.45 27.20
CA LEU A 459 0.59 -18.08 25.88
C LEU A 459 -0.77 -18.61 25.45
N SER A 460 -1.11 -18.40 24.18
CA SER A 460 -2.26 -19.04 23.53
C SER A 460 -2.12 -20.57 23.50
N ALA A 461 -3.18 -21.25 23.06
CA ALA A 461 -3.03 -22.61 22.52
C ALA A 461 -2.11 -22.59 21.27
N ASN A 462 -1.78 -23.78 20.73
CA ASN A 462 -1.11 -23.85 19.44
C ASN A 462 -2.06 -23.35 18.33
N SER A 463 -1.53 -22.68 17.32
CA SER A 463 -2.21 -22.49 16.04
C SER A 463 -2.53 -23.84 15.38
N ASP A 464 -3.22 -23.77 14.23
CA ASP A 464 -3.22 -24.88 13.29
C ASP A 464 -1.78 -25.30 12.95
N THR A 465 -1.61 -26.60 12.69
CA THR A 465 -0.31 -27.19 12.37
C THR A 465 -0.07 -27.15 10.87
N VAL A 466 1.11 -26.68 10.46
CA VAL A 466 1.53 -26.62 9.06
C VAL A 466 2.80 -27.43 8.85
N THR A 467 2.98 -27.95 7.64
CA THR A 467 4.09 -28.88 7.33
C THR A 467 4.90 -28.40 6.15
N ALA A 468 6.22 -28.49 6.23
CA ALA A 468 7.10 -28.22 5.10
C ALA A 468 8.39 -29.06 5.18
N ASN A 469 9.01 -29.29 4.01
CA ASN A 469 10.38 -29.81 3.93
C ASN A 469 11.38 -28.65 3.84
N PRO A 470 12.67 -28.83 4.20
CA PRO A 470 13.63 -27.74 4.30
C PRO A 470 14.30 -27.35 2.98
N GLY A 471 13.78 -27.79 1.83
CA GLY A 471 14.41 -27.52 0.52
C GLY A 471 15.86 -28.03 0.40
N ILE A 472 16.28 -28.98 1.25
CA ILE A 472 17.61 -29.59 1.23
C ILE A 472 17.56 -30.81 0.30
N LYS A 473 18.44 -30.85 -0.70
CA LYS A 473 18.56 -31.98 -1.63
C LYS A 473 19.24 -33.17 -0.95
N LYS A 474 18.65 -34.36 -1.09
CA LYS A 474 19.23 -35.63 -0.60
C LYS A 474 20.31 -36.07 -1.59
N ALA A 475 21.48 -36.48 -1.08
CA ALA A 475 22.49 -37.12 -1.90
C ALA A 475 22.08 -38.58 -2.17
N ILE A 476 22.07 -38.99 -3.44
CA ILE A 476 21.75 -40.36 -3.87
C ILE A 476 23.05 -41.06 -4.30
N ALA A 477 23.21 -42.34 -3.96
CA ALA A 477 24.31 -43.15 -4.45
C ALA A 477 24.27 -43.36 -5.98
N ALA A 478 25.42 -43.30 -6.64
CA ALA A 478 25.52 -43.60 -8.07
C ALA A 478 25.32 -45.11 -8.36
N PRO A 479 24.77 -45.50 -9.53
CA PRO A 479 24.59 -46.90 -9.91
C PRO A 479 25.90 -47.70 -9.85
N MET A 480 25.91 -48.79 -9.09
CA MET A 480 27.13 -49.58 -8.85
C MET A 480 27.37 -50.63 -9.94
N ASN A 481 28.63 -51.04 -10.12
CA ASN A 481 29.05 -52.12 -11.02
C ASN A 481 28.53 -52.00 -12.46
N LEU A 482 28.59 -50.78 -13.00
CA LEU A 482 28.29 -50.53 -14.41
C LEU A 482 29.23 -51.34 -15.30
N ARG A 483 28.64 -52.22 -16.11
CA ARG A 483 29.30 -53.18 -17.00
C ARG A 483 28.57 -53.26 -18.32
N TYR A 484 29.18 -53.86 -19.33
CA TYR A 484 28.54 -54.04 -20.64
C TYR A 484 28.72 -55.45 -21.18
N ARG A 485 27.82 -55.83 -22.09
CA ARG A 485 27.93 -57.01 -22.96
C ARG A 485 27.79 -56.57 -24.41
N ASN A 486 28.63 -57.11 -25.28
CA ASN A 486 28.52 -56.97 -26.72
C ASN A 486 27.86 -58.24 -27.27
N ASP A 487 26.75 -58.06 -27.98
CA ASP A 487 26.00 -59.14 -28.62
C ASP A 487 25.53 -58.65 -29.99
N ASP A 488 26.04 -59.26 -31.06
CA ASP A 488 25.61 -59.04 -32.45
C ASP A 488 25.44 -57.56 -32.84
N GLY A 489 26.47 -56.74 -32.60
CA GLY A 489 26.46 -55.32 -32.95
C GLY A 489 25.62 -54.43 -32.02
N ARG A 490 25.19 -54.93 -30.85
CA ARG A 490 24.48 -54.18 -29.81
C ARG A 490 25.28 -54.14 -28.51
N ILE A 491 25.19 -53.02 -27.79
CA ILE A 491 25.78 -52.87 -26.46
C ILE A 491 24.65 -52.90 -25.44
N THR A 492 24.67 -53.91 -24.56
CA THR A 492 23.80 -53.92 -23.39
C THR A 492 24.60 -53.51 -22.17
N LEU A 493 24.26 -52.37 -21.58
CA LEU A 493 24.73 -51.90 -20.29
C LEU A 493 23.94 -52.58 -19.18
N LEU A 494 24.63 -53.00 -18.12
CA LEU A 494 24.03 -53.53 -16.90
C LEU A 494 24.67 -52.85 -15.70
N TRP A 495 23.88 -52.63 -14.66
CA TRP A 495 24.36 -52.16 -13.36
C TRP A 495 23.60 -52.92 -12.26
N ASP A 496 24.02 -52.73 -11.02
CA ASP A 496 23.35 -53.38 -9.90
C ASP A 496 22.00 -52.70 -9.60
N ASP A 497 21.02 -53.51 -9.20
CA ASP A 497 19.70 -53.02 -8.82
C ASP A 497 19.81 -52.18 -7.55
N MET A 498 19.52 -50.89 -7.63
CA MET A 498 19.76 -49.95 -6.52
C MET A 498 18.64 -49.96 -5.47
N ARG A 499 17.50 -50.63 -5.73
CA ARG A 499 16.33 -50.66 -4.82
C ARG A 499 16.63 -51.19 -3.40
N PRO A 500 17.54 -52.15 -3.18
CA PRO A 500 17.92 -52.56 -1.81
C PRO A 500 18.64 -51.50 -0.99
N TRP A 501 19.21 -50.47 -1.64
CA TRP A 501 19.99 -49.41 -0.99
C TRP A 501 19.31 -48.04 -1.04
N GLU A 502 18.44 -47.82 -2.03
CA GLU A 502 17.68 -46.58 -2.24
C GLU A 502 16.17 -46.89 -2.28
N ASN A 503 15.52 -46.81 -1.12
CA ASN A 503 14.09 -47.10 -0.97
C ASN A 503 13.18 -46.19 -1.82
N ASP A 504 13.66 -44.98 -2.08
CA ASP A 504 12.94 -43.90 -2.77
C ASP A 504 13.28 -43.81 -4.27
N LEU A 505 13.96 -44.83 -4.82
CA LEU A 505 14.43 -44.83 -6.21
C LEU A 505 13.25 -44.75 -7.18
N LEU A 506 13.22 -43.70 -8.01
CA LEU A 506 12.25 -43.54 -9.09
C LEU A 506 12.74 -44.22 -10.38
N GLY A 507 14.04 -44.12 -10.67
CA GLY A 507 14.60 -44.69 -11.89
C GLY A 507 16.05 -44.31 -12.21
N TYR A 508 16.43 -44.47 -13.47
CA TYR A 508 17.78 -44.20 -13.98
C TYR A 508 17.78 -43.35 -15.25
N LYS A 509 18.78 -42.47 -15.39
CA LYS A 509 19.08 -41.77 -16.65
C LYS A 509 20.33 -42.36 -17.27
N VAL A 510 20.28 -42.66 -18.57
CA VAL A 510 21.42 -43.19 -19.34
C VAL A 510 21.90 -42.14 -20.32
N PHE A 511 23.21 -41.99 -20.43
CA PHE A 511 23.88 -41.05 -21.31
C PHE A 511 24.89 -41.77 -22.19
N LYS A 512 25.10 -41.24 -23.40
CA LYS A 512 26.05 -41.75 -24.39
C LYS A 512 26.93 -40.63 -24.91
N LYS A 513 28.20 -40.92 -25.08
CA LYS A 513 29.21 -40.04 -25.65
C LYS A 513 29.96 -40.77 -26.77
N PRO A 514 29.77 -40.41 -28.05
CA PRO A 514 30.57 -40.94 -29.16
C PRO A 514 31.96 -40.29 -29.20
N GLY A 515 33.02 -41.10 -29.18
CA GLY A 515 34.41 -40.64 -29.25
C GLY A 515 34.73 -39.52 -28.24
N ASN A 516 35.27 -38.41 -28.74
CA ASN A 516 35.62 -37.23 -27.93
C ASN A 516 34.45 -36.23 -27.74
N GLY A 517 33.21 -36.60 -28.11
CA GLY A 517 32.04 -35.74 -28.01
C GLY A 517 31.59 -35.42 -26.57
N VAL A 518 30.34 -34.99 -26.43
CA VAL A 518 29.69 -34.73 -25.14
C VAL A 518 28.73 -35.87 -24.77
N PHE A 519 28.37 -35.98 -23.49
CA PHE A 519 27.34 -36.91 -23.05
C PHE A 519 25.95 -36.37 -23.44
N GLU A 520 25.24 -37.15 -24.23
CA GLU A 520 23.84 -36.91 -24.59
C GLU A 520 22.94 -37.91 -23.87
N ARG A 521 21.78 -37.45 -23.37
CA ARG A 521 20.81 -38.32 -22.71
C ARG A 521 20.14 -39.23 -23.75
N LEU A 522 20.22 -40.54 -23.55
CA LEU A 522 19.52 -41.51 -24.38
C LEU A 522 18.03 -41.50 -24.04
N ALA A 523 17.18 -41.44 -25.07
CA ALA A 523 15.76 -41.13 -24.94
C ALA A 523 14.94 -42.28 -24.31
N ASN A 524 14.44 -42.03 -23.10
CA ASN A 524 13.16 -42.44 -22.51
C ASN A 524 13.16 -41.90 -21.07
N ASP A 525 12.03 -41.36 -20.61
CA ASP A 525 11.98 -40.55 -19.40
C ASP A 525 12.18 -41.39 -18.14
N SER A 526 13.45 -41.58 -17.78
CA SER A 526 13.95 -42.36 -16.64
C SER A 526 13.54 -43.84 -16.73
N LEU A 527 14.51 -44.73 -16.93
CA LEU A 527 14.27 -46.17 -16.81
C LEU A 527 13.66 -46.42 -15.43
N GLN A 528 12.50 -47.06 -15.37
CA GLN A 528 11.85 -47.37 -14.08
C GLN A 528 12.83 -48.07 -13.14
N ALA A 529 12.66 -47.87 -11.83
CA ALA A 529 13.55 -48.42 -10.79
C ALA A 529 13.87 -49.92 -10.93
N ALA A 530 12.96 -50.73 -11.50
CA ALA A 530 13.18 -52.16 -11.73
C ALA A 530 14.08 -52.50 -12.94
N LYS A 531 14.44 -51.53 -13.78
CA LYS A 531 15.17 -51.73 -15.03
C LYS A 531 16.63 -51.31 -14.89
N ASN A 532 17.45 -52.24 -14.41
CA ASN A 532 18.89 -52.06 -14.17
C ASN A 532 19.77 -52.39 -15.40
N PHE A 533 19.23 -52.21 -16.60
CA PHE A 533 19.93 -52.45 -17.86
C PHE A 533 19.40 -51.55 -18.98
N TYR A 534 20.24 -51.31 -19.99
CA TYR A 534 19.90 -50.56 -21.19
C TYR A 534 20.61 -51.14 -22.41
N THR A 535 19.89 -51.36 -23.51
CA THR A 535 20.46 -51.85 -24.76
C THR A 535 20.50 -50.74 -25.80
N ASP A 536 21.70 -50.41 -26.26
CA ASP A 536 21.95 -49.49 -27.38
C ASP A 536 22.20 -50.29 -28.67
N SER A 537 21.35 -50.07 -29.67
CA SER A 537 21.43 -50.66 -31.00
C SER A 537 21.79 -49.65 -32.10
N ALA A 538 21.95 -48.35 -31.75
CA ALA A 538 22.25 -47.29 -32.71
C ALA A 538 23.75 -46.98 -32.69
N LEU A 539 24.56 -47.96 -33.08
CA LEU A 539 26.03 -47.91 -33.01
C LEU A 539 26.64 -47.75 -34.40
N GLN A 540 27.76 -47.02 -34.46
CA GLN A 540 28.58 -46.86 -35.66
C GLN A 540 29.83 -47.74 -35.54
N ASN A 541 30.14 -48.49 -36.60
CA ASN A 541 31.29 -49.38 -36.62
C ASN A 541 32.60 -48.62 -36.39
N GLY A 542 33.48 -49.19 -35.56
CA GLY A 542 34.78 -48.59 -35.23
C GLY A 542 34.74 -47.37 -34.31
N VAL A 543 33.56 -46.87 -33.91
CA VAL A 543 33.44 -45.73 -32.99
C VAL A 543 33.47 -46.21 -31.54
N MET A 544 34.40 -45.68 -30.74
CA MET A 544 34.40 -45.88 -29.30
C MET A 544 33.28 -45.08 -28.64
N TYR A 545 32.60 -45.67 -27.66
CA TYR A 545 31.52 -45.02 -26.93
C TYR A 545 31.81 -45.00 -25.43
N SER A 546 31.61 -43.87 -24.77
CA SER A 546 31.50 -43.80 -23.32
C SER A 546 30.04 -43.69 -22.92
N TYR A 547 29.61 -44.51 -21.97
CA TYR A 547 28.27 -44.46 -21.40
C TYR A 547 28.32 -43.98 -19.96
N ALA A 548 27.26 -43.30 -19.53
CA ALA A 548 27.08 -42.92 -18.14
C ALA A 548 25.68 -43.25 -17.65
N VAL A 549 25.53 -43.56 -16.36
CA VAL A 549 24.23 -43.82 -15.73
C VAL A 549 24.15 -43.05 -14.40
N SER A 550 23.06 -42.33 -14.17
CA SER A 550 22.70 -41.74 -12.87
C SER A 550 21.37 -42.30 -12.37
N ALA A 551 21.18 -42.31 -11.06
CA ALA A 551 19.93 -42.66 -10.38
C ALA A 551 19.14 -41.38 -10.05
N ILE A 552 17.81 -41.49 -10.05
CA ILE A 552 16.88 -40.43 -9.63
C ILE A 552 15.88 -40.98 -8.61
N ASP A 553 15.59 -40.22 -7.55
CA ASP A 553 14.59 -40.58 -6.54
C ASP A 553 13.22 -39.92 -6.81
N ILE A 554 12.20 -40.31 -6.05
CA ILE A 554 10.83 -39.74 -6.13
C ILE A 554 10.77 -38.25 -5.77
N SER A 555 11.79 -37.72 -5.09
CA SER A 555 11.91 -36.30 -4.73
C SER A 555 12.66 -35.49 -5.81
N GLY A 556 13.07 -36.14 -6.90
CA GLY A 556 13.77 -35.51 -8.02
C GLY A 556 15.26 -35.24 -7.77
N ASN A 557 15.87 -35.79 -6.70
CA ASN A 557 17.31 -35.72 -6.53
C ASN A 557 18.00 -36.64 -7.55
N GLU A 558 19.20 -36.28 -8.02
CA GLU A 558 19.96 -37.06 -9.01
C GLU A 558 21.35 -37.40 -8.44
N SER A 559 21.78 -38.64 -8.61
CA SER A 559 23.11 -39.10 -8.17
C SER A 559 24.23 -38.58 -9.07
N GLU A 560 25.47 -38.74 -8.61
CA GLU A 560 26.63 -38.72 -9.50
C GLU A 560 26.51 -39.78 -10.61
N ARG A 561 27.27 -39.61 -11.69
CA ARG A 561 27.24 -40.50 -12.86
C ARG A 561 28.31 -41.59 -12.77
N SER A 562 27.89 -42.84 -12.86
CA SER A 562 28.80 -43.97 -13.12
C SER A 562 29.12 -44.03 -14.61
N THR A 563 30.40 -44.17 -14.99
CA THR A 563 30.83 -44.14 -16.40
C THR A 563 31.56 -45.42 -16.80
N ILE A 564 31.42 -45.82 -18.06
CA ILE A 564 32.17 -46.93 -18.67
C ILE A 564 32.50 -46.59 -20.13
N THR A 565 33.68 -46.99 -20.59
CA THR A 565 34.09 -46.87 -22.00
C THR A 565 34.05 -48.23 -22.66
N VAL A 566 33.38 -48.28 -23.82
CA VAL A 566 33.23 -49.46 -24.66
C VAL A 566 34.03 -49.24 -25.95
N PRO A 567 34.96 -50.14 -26.30
CA PRO A 567 35.72 -50.04 -27.54
C PRO A 567 34.80 -50.17 -28.76
N GLY A 568 35.22 -49.61 -29.89
CA GLY A 568 34.44 -49.66 -31.12
C GLY A 568 34.19 -51.09 -31.57
N ILE A 569 32.93 -51.40 -31.91
CA ILE A 569 32.58 -52.73 -32.41
C ILE A 569 33.08 -52.83 -33.85
N THR A 570 33.88 -53.86 -34.12
CA THR A 570 34.33 -54.23 -35.46
C THR A 570 33.29 -55.13 -36.13
N GLU A 571 33.04 -54.89 -37.42
CA GLU A 571 32.13 -55.68 -38.23
C GLU A 571 32.60 -57.14 -38.36
N HIS A 572 31.69 -58.11 -38.17
CA HIS A 572 32.02 -59.54 -38.24
C HIS A 572 31.93 -60.05 -39.69
N LEU A 573 33.05 -60.01 -40.42
CA LEU A 573 33.14 -60.60 -41.77
C LEU A 573 33.32 -62.12 -41.70
N PRO A 574 32.81 -62.90 -42.68
CA PRO A 574 33.02 -64.35 -42.72
C PRO A 574 34.50 -64.70 -43.00
N ALA A 575 34.96 -65.85 -42.51
CA ALA A 575 36.30 -66.34 -42.79
C ALA A 575 36.45 -66.78 -44.26
N SER A 576 37.67 -66.69 -44.82
CA SER A 576 37.95 -67.18 -46.16
C SER A 576 37.88 -68.72 -46.21
N PRO A 577 37.51 -69.33 -47.37
CA PRO A 577 37.49 -70.78 -47.51
C PRO A 577 38.88 -71.40 -47.28
N SER A 578 38.91 -72.56 -46.63
CA SER A 578 40.15 -73.31 -46.32
C SER A 578 40.10 -74.71 -46.92
N GLY A 579 41.20 -75.47 -46.89
CA GLY A 579 41.26 -76.81 -47.52
C GLY A 579 41.09 -76.79 -49.05
N ILE A 580 41.47 -75.68 -49.69
CA ILE A 580 41.28 -75.48 -51.12
C ILE A 580 42.18 -76.44 -51.91
N THR A 581 41.59 -77.16 -52.87
CA THR A 581 42.31 -78.01 -53.82
C THR A 581 41.96 -77.56 -55.23
N VAL A 582 42.97 -77.33 -56.06
CA VAL A 582 42.81 -76.93 -57.47
C VAL A 582 43.48 -77.96 -58.35
N THR A 583 42.71 -78.68 -59.16
CA THR A 583 43.20 -79.76 -60.03
C THR A 583 42.60 -79.67 -61.42
N GLN A 584 43.38 -80.05 -62.44
CA GLN A 584 42.86 -80.15 -63.80
C GLN A 584 42.07 -81.46 -63.94
N SER A 585 40.82 -81.36 -64.39
CA SER A 585 39.91 -82.49 -64.63
C SER A 585 39.42 -82.43 -66.08
N GLY A 586 40.05 -83.22 -66.96
CA GLY A 586 39.78 -83.17 -68.40
C GLY A 586 40.09 -81.79 -69.02
N ASN A 587 39.05 -81.14 -69.55
CA ASN A 587 39.13 -79.81 -70.17
C ASN A 587 38.76 -78.65 -69.21
N ASP A 588 38.54 -78.94 -67.93
CA ASP A 588 38.14 -77.97 -66.91
C ASP A 588 39.15 -77.95 -65.74
N ILE A 589 39.13 -76.88 -64.94
CA ILE A 589 39.81 -76.84 -63.63
C ILE A 589 38.77 -77.02 -62.53
N TYR A 590 38.90 -78.09 -61.76
CA TYR A 590 38.09 -78.38 -60.59
C TYR A 590 38.72 -77.77 -59.35
N ILE A 591 37.95 -76.93 -58.67
CA ILE A 591 38.31 -76.24 -57.43
C ILE A 591 37.36 -76.76 -56.35
N SER A 592 37.88 -77.31 -55.26
CA SER A 592 37.08 -77.68 -54.10
C SER A 592 37.62 -77.03 -52.84
N TRP A 593 36.79 -76.83 -51.83
CA TRP A 593 37.16 -76.27 -50.54
C TRP A 593 36.51 -77.06 -49.41
N GLY A 594 37.08 -76.96 -48.21
CA GLY A 594 36.54 -77.57 -47.01
C GLY A 594 35.36 -76.77 -46.43
N GLN A 595 34.75 -77.34 -45.40
CA GLN A 595 33.66 -76.69 -44.66
C GLN A 595 34.11 -75.34 -44.07
N ILE A 596 33.24 -74.33 -44.17
CA ILE A 596 33.48 -72.98 -43.67
C ILE A 596 32.60 -72.78 -42.44
N ALA A 597 33.18 -72.25 -41.36
CA ALA A 597 32.44 -71.94 -40.15
C ALA A 597 31.60 -70.66 -40.33
N GLY A 598 30.35 -70.70 -39.86
CA GLY A 598 29.42 -69.57 -39.87
C GLY A 598 28.34 -69.66 -40.97
N ASP A 599 27.41 -68.71 -40.94
CA ASP A 599 26.29 -68.63 -41.88
C ASP A 599 26.75 -68.01 -43.21
N ILE A 600 27.18 -68.87 -44.13
CA ILE A 600 27.65 -68.47 -45.46
C ILE A 600 26.51 -68.54 -46.47
N ALA A 601 26.24 -67.43 -47.15
CA ALA A 601 25.26 -67.35 -48.23
C ALA A 601 25.83 -67.76 -49.58
N SER A 602 27.10 -67.45 -49.86
CA SER A 602 27.74 -67.84 -51.11
C SER A 602 29.28 -67.76 -51.07
N ILE A 603 29.94 -68.44 -51.99
CA ILE A 603 31.40 -68.43 -52.20
C ILE A 603 31.70 -67.83 -53.56
N LYS A 604 32.48 -66.75 -53.57
CA LYS A 604 33.00 -66.15 -54.79
C LYS A 604 34.35 -66.75 -55.16
N ILE A 605 34.51 -67.04 -56.45
CA ILE A 605 35.71 -67.63 -57.03
C ILE A 605 36.37 -66.59 -57.92
N TYR A 606 37.64 -66.31 -57.65
CA TYR A 606 38.46 -65.36 -58.36
C TYR A 606 39.58 -66.08 -59.11
N ARG A 607 39.90 -65.60 -60.31
CA ARG A 607 40.99 -66.10 -61.16
C ARG A 607 41.89 -64.98 -61.65
N SER A 608 43.20 -65.22 -61.69
CA SER A 608 44.19 -64.35 -62.35
C SER A 608 45.21 -65.13 -63.19
N GLU A 609 45.85 -64.42 -64.12
CA GLU A 609 47.06 -64.85 -64.82
C GLU A 609 48.31 -64.20 -64.16
N PRO A 610 49.54 -64.70 -64.42
CA PRO A 610 50.75 -64.10 -63.85
C PRO A 610 50.84 -62.59 -64.10
N GLY A 611 50.99 -61.81 -63.03
CA GLY A 611 51.11 -60.36 -63.10
C GLY A 611 49.80 -59.60 -63.33
N GLN A 612 48.65 -60.29 -63.39
CA GLN A 612 47.33 -59.67 -63.56
C GLN A 612 46.50 -59.71 -62.26
N PRO A 613 45.62 -58.73 -62.01
CA PRO A 613 44.73 -58.75 -60.86
C PRO A 613 43.71 -59.89 -60.96
N ALA A 614 43.31 -60.44 -59.80
CA ALA A 614 42.27 -61.46 -59.74
C ALA A 614 40.91 -60.87 -60.11
N ARG A 615 40.14 -61.59 -60.93
CA ARG A 615 38.79 -61.22 -61.35
C ARG A 615 37.82 -62.30 -60.92
N GLU A 616 36.64 -61.89 -60.46
CA GLU A 616 35.56 -62.83 -60.14
C GLU A 616 35.15 -63.57 -61.42
N ILE A 617 35.15 -64.90 -61.36
CA ILE A 617 34.78 -65.78 -62.48
C ILE A 617 33.51 -66.59 -62.19
N GLY A 618 33.07 -66.63 -60.93
CA GLY A 618 31.86 -67.34 -60.54
C GLY A 618 31.54 -67.13 -59.07
N ASN A 619 30.30 -67.43 -58.72
CA ASN A 619 29.78 -67.44 -57.36
C ASN A 619 28.90 -68.69 -57.21
N THR A 620 29.03 -69.42 -56.11
CA THR A 620 28.15 -70.56 -55.80
C THR A 620 27.54 -70.42 -54.41
N SER A 621 26.25 -70.73 -54.27
CA SER A 621 25.53 -70.70 -52.99
C SER A 621 25.29 -72.09 -52.40
N ASP A 622 25.51 -73.15 -53.17
CA ASP A 622 25.29 -74.53 -52.75
C ASP A 622 26.38 -75.41 -53.39
N GLY A 623 27.11 -76.15 -52.57
CA GLY A 623 28.26 -76.97 -52.98
C GLY A 623 29.62 -76.54 -52.40
N ASP A 624 30.52 -77.50 -52.35
CA ASP A 624 31.90 -77.42 -51.85
C ASP A 624 32.94 -77.32 -52.98
N SER A 625 32.47 -77.06 -54.21
CA SER A 625 33.30 -77.04 -55.40
C SER A 625 32.80 -76.13 -56.53
N TYR A 626 33.71 -75.82 -57.45
CA TYR A 626 33.49 -75.02 -58.64
C TYR A 626 34.33 -75.56 -59.80
N ASN A 627 33.74 -75.64 -60.99
CA ASN A 627 34.42 -76.03 -62.22
C ASN A 627 34.62 -74.82 -63.14
N ASP A 628 35.87 -74.41 -63.34
CA ASP A 628 36.23 -73.40 -64.33
C ASP A 628 36.41 -74.07 -65.71
N LYS A 629 35.44 -73.84 -66.59
CA LYS A 629 35.41 -74.37 -67.96
C LYS A 629 36.09 -73.47 -69.00
N ASN A 630 36.42 -72.24 -68.61
CA ASN A 630 36.91 -71.21 -69.53
C ASN A 630 38.44 -71.15 -69.49
N ILE A 631 39.09 -72.28 -69.74
CA ILE A 631 40.54 -72.45 -69.60
C ILE A 631 41.22 -72.69 -70.95
N VAL A 632 42.47 -72.26 -71.09
CA VAL A 632 43.26 -72.42 -72.33
C VAL A 632 44.50 -73.27 -72.07
N LYS A 633 44.73 -74.28 -72.92
CA LYS A 633 45.88 -75.19 -72.81
C LYS A 633 47.21 -74.42 -72.80
N GLY A 634 48.10 -74.76 -71.88
CA GLY A 634 49.41 -74.12 -71.69
C GLY A 634 49.41 -72.89 -70.79
N LYS A 635 48.25 -72.33 -70.40
CA LYS A 635 48.20 -71.18 -69.47
C LYS A 635 48.38 -71.60 -68.01
N LEU A 636 48.95 -70.69 -67.22
CA LEU A 636 49.03 -70.77 -65.76
C LEU A 636 47.96 -69.86 -65.15
N TYR A 637 47.08 -70.41 -64.34
CA TYR A 637 46.05 -69.66 -63.61
C TYR A 637 46.29 -69.71 -62.11
N PHE A 638 45.92 -68.62 -61.42
CA PHE A 638 45.85 -68.54 -59.96
C PHE A 638 44.39 -68.40 -59.54
N TYR A 639 43.99 -69.13 -58.51
CA TYR A 639 42.64 -69.07 -57.94
C TYR A 639 42.66 -68.62 -56.49
N GLN A 640 41.69 -67.81 -56.10
CA GLN A 640 41.41 -67.37 -54.74
C GLN A 640 39.89 -67.38 -54.52
N LEU A 641 39.44 -67.65 -53.30
CA LEU A 641 38.03 -67.71 -52.97
C LEU A 641 37.71 -66.77 -51.79
N SER A 642 36.51 -66.22 -51.75
CA SER A 642 36.00 -65.47 -50.59
C SER A 642 34.59 -65.93 -50.23
N SER A 643 34.28 -65.96 -48.94
CA SER A 643 32.97 -66.29 -48.42
C SER A 643 32.13 -65.03 -48.27
N VAL A 644 30.83 -65.13 -48.51
CA VAL A 644 29.85 -64.05 -48.32
C VAL A 644 28.83 -64.51 -47.29
N ASN A 645 28.61 -63.75 -46.23
CA ASN A 645 27.65 -64.10 -45.18
C ASN A 645 26.19 -63.83 -45.61
N THR A 646 25.22 -64.25 -44.81
CA THR A 646 23.78 -64.00 -45.02
C THR A 646 23.41 -62.51 -45.08
N GLU A 647 24.23 -61.63 -44.51
CA GLU A 647 24.11 -60.16 -44.63
C GLU A 647 24.70 -59.58 -45.94
N LYS A 648 25.15 -60.44 -46.87
CA LYS A 648 25.78 -60.07 -48.16
C LYS A 648 27.14 -59.36 -48.03
N LYS A 649 27.84 -59.54 -46.90
CA LYS A 649 29.19 -58.99 -46.68
C LYS A 649 30.25 -60.04 -47.03
N GLU A 650 31.24 -59.61 -47.82
CA GLU A 650 32.32 -60.47 -48.32
C GLU A 650 33.53 -60.45 -47.38
N GLY A 651 34.06 -61.64 -47.10
CA GLY A 651 35.27 -61.84 -46.31
C GLY A 651 36.56 -61.59 -47.08
N PRO A 652 37.73 -61.77 -46.45
CA PRO A 652 39.01 -61.71 -47.15
C PRO A 652 39.14 -62.83 -48.19
N LEU A 653 39.99 -62.62 -49.21
CA LEU A 653 40.37 -63.67 -50.17
C LEU A 653 41.23 -64.75 -49.48
N SER A 654 41.07 -66.00 -49.91
CA SER A 654 41.94 -67.11 -49.53
C SER A 654 43.37 -66.95 -50.07
N GLU A 655 44.26 -67.82 -49.61
CA GLU A 655 45.58 -68.04 -50.22
C GLU A 655 45.46 -68.32 -51.74
N LYS A 656 46.51 -67.97 -52.49
CA LYS A 656 46.56 -68.17 -53.96
C LYS A 656 46.95 -69.60 -54.32
N TRP A 657 46.13 -70.26 -55.13
CA TRP A 657 46.40 -71.59 -55.66
C TRP A 657 46.71 -71.56 -57.15
N ALA A 658 47.88 -72.09 -57.54
CA ALA A 658 48.36 -72.06 -58.91
C ALA A 658 48.16 -73.40 -59.62
N VAL A 659 47.67 -73.39 -60.86
CA VAL A 659 47.52 -74.59 -61.69
C VAL A 659 47.85 -74.27 -63.14
N ARG A 660 48.67 -75.11 -63.77
CA ARG A 660 49.02 -75.00 -65.19
C ARG A 660 48.21 -76.01 -65.99
N VAL A 661 47.49 -75.52 -67.00
CA VAL A 661 46.65 -76.34 -67.89
C VAL A 661 47.56 -77.13 -68.83
N ARG A 662 47.59 -78.46 -68.67
CA ARG A 662 48.39 -79.39 -69.46
C ARG A 662 47.76 -79.72 -70.81
#